data_AF-A0A9J7ADF0-F1
#
_entry.id   AF-A0A9J7ADF0-F1
#
_cell.length_a   1.000
_cell.length_b   1.000
_cell.length_c   1.000
_cell.angle_alpha   90.00
_cell.angle_beta   90.00
_cell.angle_gamma   90.00
#
_symmetry.space_group_name_H-M   'P 1'
#
loop_
_entity.id
_entity.type
_entity.pdbx_description
1 polymer ?
#
loop_
_entity_poly.entity_id
_entity_poly.type
_entity_poly.pdbx_seq_one_letter_code
_entity_poly.pdbx_strand_id
1 'polypeptide(L)'
;MTRNTLVSDRPLLILAVVLIILVNLNLDYHWSSSADFFIYDRMMQQSGLPESNDIAVIEIDDQSLSLIGEWPWDRAFHAELINVLSDAKAKVVAYNLAFGSGNAPLTSSDYVLAEAIRRNGHVVLPVYFDRVFNAGPLELVLPHAALVDEAALGHVNVYLDDDGVYRQLKVHDALHTNVQADSLFPASVSQNWPHFSLRAFSLVNPEKSQNYQNLDELFIRFSANPHPFQHYSFVDVITGEIDPAAFYQKVVFVGVTATSIGDPLITPVSQDGRQTAAVDINANVYQMLAQGKGIQSLPQWLGYILNTLAIVVMVVLIPRLSIASQLFFSLVMLALFVASLSVMMQMGYWYRMAGIGLTLLFIPFAWNAIRLSRLFAYFRTETLRLEKTRRENSFHFSDHLSLRDEAALENLLRVLGVERYKLSVQENISVESHYALYKTLPVQLSDDAYFLHLLFKEYGRKEQRQVSLLSASLSAHLSESSRQSQSENSSDIFSRQMNLVQDYQDYIAASQHLFESSIQGLSSAVLVADLSGNLLFRNTLVASWLDGGKAENLYVMLERCQLVGRVTWSDVWQQAVLTEQEMGSESVAGSQQVVGVEARLERDNDVMDVAINIVCFEDKRTGLPVLVVNISDISQIKKAQRARNEMIDFISHDMRSPIASLQSLVRQAEDSPGVLSMSELLKKVDGHSRRALNFAEEFLSLAKVESDDDVQVYEVDLYSVSQNAVDTLYEQAEEKGIELNLEVDDDCWVMANGDLLERVMMNLCSNAIKYSPEHTQVSVLIKRDAEEICVEVSDQGPGIPASLLPNLFKPFQRGVGQPEAKAKGLGLGLRFVDVALQRHGSQIQVRSTESGSTFYFNLPAIDL
;
A
#
# COMPACT_ATOMS: atom_id res chain seq x y z
N MET A 1 16.79 -5.41 43.53
CA MET A 1 15.48 -5.02 42.95
C MET A 1 14.96 -6.18 42.09
N THR A 2 14.25 -7.14 42.69
CA THR A 2 14.05 -8.49 42.10
C THR A 2 12.67 -9.09 42.38
N ARG A 3 11.57 -8.31 42.37
CA ARG A 3 10.26 -8.88 42.75
C ARG A 3 9.00 -8.43 42.01
N ASN A 4 9.07 -7.75 40.86
CA ASN A 4 7.86 -7.32 40.14
C ASN A 4 7.83 -7.57 38.62
N THR A 5 8.59 -8.53 38.09
CA THR A 5 8.60 -8.86 36.65
C THR A 5 7.49 -9.82 36.20
N LEU A 6 6.76 -10.47 37.12
CA LEU A 6 5.77 -11.50 36.74
C LEU A 6 4.40 -10.93 36.33
N VAL A 7 4.09 -9.67 36.66
CA VAL A 7 2.78 -9.08 36.32
C VAL A 7 2.78 -8.45 34.90
N SER A 8 3.94 -8.24 34.26
CA SER A 8 4.03 -7.55 32.96
C SER A 8 3.98 -8.45 31.71
N ASP A 9 3.94 -9.78 31.84
CA ASP A 9 4.03 -10.71 30.68
C ASP A 9 2.75 -11.49 30.35
N ARG A 10 1.59 -11.09 30.91
CA ARG A 10 0.28 -11.66 30.59
C ARG A 10 -0.01 -11.82 29.08
N PRO A 11 0.30 -10.85 28.19
CA PRO A 11 0.02 -10.99 26.76
C PRO A 11 0.83 -12.12 26.11
N LEU A 12 2.06 -12.34 26.56
CA LEU A 12 2.94 -13.38 26.05
C LEU A 12 2.41 -14.76 26.47
N LEU A 13 1.97 -14.90 27.71
CA LEU A 13 1.36 -16.14 28.21
C LEU A 13 0.05 -16.46 27.49
N ILE A 14 -0.80 -15.45 27.22
CA ILE A 14 -2.03 -15.62 26.44
C ILE A 14 -1.69 -16.08 25.02
N LEU A 15 -0.74 -15.41 24.35
CA LEU A 15 -0.27 -15.82 23.02
C LEU A 15 0.23 -17.27 23.02
N ALA A 16 1.02 -17.66 24.04
CA ALA A 16 1.51 -19.03 24.16
C ALA A 16 0.38 -20.05 24.28
N VAL A 17 -0.61 -19.80 25.14
CA VAL A 17 -1.78 -20.68 25.30
C VAL A 17 -2.56 -20.80 23.99
N VAL A 18 -2.81 -19.68 23.31
CA VAL A 18 -3.52 -19.67 22.01
C VAL A 18 -2.75 -20.48 20.96
N LEU A 19 -1.43 -20.28 20.85
CA LEU A 19 -0.60 -21.02 19.90
C LEU A 19 -0.54 -22.53 20.22
N ILE A 20 -0.44 -22.91 21.50
CA ILE A 20 -0.47 -24.31 21.92
C ILE A 20 -1.81 -24.95 21.53
N ILE A 21 -2.93 -24.29 21.81
CA ILE A 21 -4.26 -24.79 21.43
C ILE A 21 -4.35 -24.93 19.91
N LEU A 22 -3.96 -23.91 19.15
CA LEU A 22 -4.11 -23.88 17.70
C LEU A 22 -3.25 -24.96 17.02
N VAL A 23 -2.00 -25.14 17.44
CA VAL A 23 -1.11 -26.17 16.87
C VAL A 23 -1.58 -27.58 17.22
N ASN A 24 -2.10 -27.81 18.44
CA ASN A 24 -2.61 -29.12 18.81
C ASN A 24 -3.97 -29.43 18.13
N LEU A 25 -4.84 -28.43 17.94
CA LEU A 25 -6.04 -28.61 17.11
C LEU A 25 -5.67 -28.93 15.66
N ASN A 26 -4.61 -28.32 15.12
CA ASN A 26 -4.13 -28.65 13.78
C ASN A 26 -3.63 -30.11 13.67
N LEU A 27 -3.08 -30.71 14.74
CA LEU A 27 -2.77 -32.14 14.75
C LEU A 27 -4.03 -33.02 14.63
N ASP A 28 -5.16 -32.59 15.18
CA ASP A 28 -6.42 -33.34 15.17
C ASP A 28 -7.21 -33.14 13.87
N TYR A 29 -7.22 -31.92 13.33
CA TYR A 29 -8.02 -31.54 12.16
C TYR A 29 -7.23 -31.43 10.85
N HIS A 30 -5.92 -31.61 10.89
CA HIS A 30 -5.05 -31.73 9.72
C HIS A 30 -5.06 -30.55 8.73
N TRP A 31 -5.29 -29.30 9.19
CA TRP A 31 -5.33 -28.12 8.30
C TRP A 31 -4.04 -27.86 7.49
N SER A 32 -2.92 -28.47 7.89
CA SER A 32 -1.62 -28.36 7.23
C SER A 32 -1.23 -29.60 6.43
N SER A 33 -2.18 -30.51 6.19
CA SER A 33 -1.94 -31.82 5.57
C SER A 33 -1.17 -31.73 4.25
N SER A 34 -1.48 -30.75 3.39
CA SER A 34 -0.79 -30.55 2.11
C SER A 34 0.71 -30.28 2.29
N ALA A 35 1.09 -29.48 3.29
CA ALA A 35 2.50 -29.19 3.57
C ALA A 35 3.19 -30.39 4.22
N ASP A 36 2.49 -31.12 5.10
CA ASP A 36 3.01 -32.35 5.70
C ASP A 36 3.28 -33.42 4.64
N PHE A 37 2.35 -33.64 3.70
CA PHE A 37 2.53 -34.63 2.63
C PHE A 37 3.59 -34.21 1.61
N PHE A 38 3.71 -32.92 1.30
CA PHE A 38 4.83 -32.44 0.48
C PHE A 38 6.20 -32.79 1.10
N ILE A 39 6.34 -32.62 2.42
CA ILE A 39 7.56 -33.01 3.14
C ILE A 39 7.74 -34.53 3.09
N TYR A 40 6.68 -35.29 3.35
CA TYR A 40 6.70 -36.76 3.32
C TYR A 40 7.21 -37.29 1.97
N ASP A 41 6.63 -36.82 0.87
CA ASP A 41 6.95 -37.29 -0.47
C ASP A 41 8.42 -36.97 -0.82
N ARG A 42 8.88 -35.76 -0.47
CA ARG A 42 10.27 -35.34 -0.69
C ARG A 42 11.26 -36.18 0.11
N MET A 43 10.91 -36.54 1.34
CA MET A 43 11.73 -37.42 2.17
C MET A 43 11.71 -38.86 1.65
N MET A 44 10.59 -39.34 1.12
CA MET A 44 10.46 -40.68 0.54
C MET A 44 11.35 -40.85 -0.69
N GLN A 45 11.36 -39.86 -1.60
CA GLN A 45 12.24 -39.87 -2.78
C GLN A 45 13.73 -39.92 -2.43
N GLN A 46 14.13 -39.40 -1.27
CA GLN A 46 15.53 -39.40 -0.82
C GLN A 46 15.92 -40.61 0.04
N SER A 47 14.96 -41.22 0.74
CA SER A 47 15.21 -42.21 1.81
C SER A 47 14.38 -43.49 1.68
N GLY A 48 13.94 -43.81 0.46
CA GLY A 48 13.22 -45.03 0.11
C GLY A 48 14.00 -46.30 0.42
N LEU A 49 13.32 -47.45 0.35
CA LEU A 49 13.93 -48.75 0.61
C LEU A 49 14.95 -49.13 -0.48
N PRO A 50 16.04 -49.83 -0.14
CA PRO A 50 16.93 -50.44 -1.11
C PRO A 50 16.24 -51.63 -1.80
N GLU A 51 16.58 -51.87 -3.06
CA GLU A 51 16.04 -52.95 -3.90
C GLU A 51 16.19 -54.33 -3.25
N SER A 52 15.20 -55.21 -3.49
CA SER A 52 15.15 -56.56 -2.94
C SER A 52 15.13 -57.60 -4.05
N ASN A 53 16.15 -58.46 -4.07
CA ASN A 53 16.23 -59.58 -5.04
C ASN A 53 15.32 -60.77 -4.68
N ASP A 54 14.68 -60.75 -3.51
CA ASP A 54 13.82 -61.83 -3.01
C ASP A 54 12.40 -61.78 -3.58
N ILE A 55 12.07 -60.73 -4.35
CA ILE A 55 10.74 -60.47 -4.90
C ILE A 55 10.84 -60.49 -6.42
N ALA A 56 9.89 -61.17 -7.07
CA ALA A 56 9.72 -61.13 -8.52
C ALA A 56 8.27 -60.74 -8.84
N VAL A 57 8.08 -60.00 -9.92
CA VAL A 57 6.76 -59.59 -10.41
C VAL A 57 6.53 -60.25 -11.75
N ILE A 58 5.37 -60.90 -11.91
CA ILE A 58 4.90 -61.44 -13.18
C ILE A 58 3.75 -60.55 -13.64
N GLU A 59 3.97 -59.94 -14.79
CA GLU A 59 3.10 -58.93 -15.35
C GLU A 59 2.16 -59.52 -16.38
N ILE A 60 0.86 -59.24 -16.22
CA ILE A 60 -0.10 -59.33 -17.32
C ILE A 60 0.03 -58.01 -18.10
N ASP A 61 0.96 -58.03 -19.04
CA ASP A 61 1.38 -56.90 -19.88
C ASP A 61 0.69 -56.92 -21.26
N ASP A 62 0.93 -55.88 -22.06
CA ASP A 62 0.36 -55.76 -23.40
C ASP A 62 0.88 -56.89 -24.35
N GLN A 63 2.09 -57.43 -24.10
CA GLN A 63 2.63 -58.58 -24.83
C GLN A 63 1.79 -59.83 -24.59
N SER A 64 1.48 -60.15 -23.34
CA SER A 64 0.68 -61.31 -22.96
C SER A 64 -0.75 -61.22 -23.51
N LEU A 65 -1.36 -60.04 -23.49
CA LEU A 65 -2.68 -59.80 -24.10
C LEU A 65 -2.65 -60.03 -25.62
N SER A 66 -1.57 -59.61 -26.30
CA SER A 66 -1.44 -59.78 -27.74
C SER A 66 -1.26 -61.24 -28.19
N LEU A 67 -0.59 -62.07 -27.37
CA LEU A 67 -0.26 -63.45 -27.69
C LEU A 67 -1.30 -64.48 -27.22
N ILE A 68 -1.91 -64.27 -26.05
CA ILE A 68 -2.91 -65.20 -25.48
C ILE A 68 -4.33 -64.87 -25.98
N GLY A 69 -4.67 -63.57 -26.08
CA GLY A 69 -5.96 -63.09 -26.55
C GLY A 69 -6.65 -62.10 -25.60
N GLU A 70 -7.90 -61.77 -25.91
CA GLU A 70 -8.70 -60.79 -25.15
C GLU A 70 -8.98 -61.26 -23.71
N TRP A 71 -8.95 -60.29 -22.78
CA TRP A 71 -9.24 -60.48 -21.36
C TRP A 71 -10.76 -60.53 -21.09
N PRO A 72 -11.26 -61.32 -20.12
CA PRO A 72 -10.55 -62.22 -19.19
C PRO A 72 -10.21 -63.59 -19.81
N TRP A 73 -9.04 -64.12 -19.46
CA TRP A 73 -8.57 -65.42 -19.94
C TRP A 73 -9.22 -66.61 -19.21
N ASP A 74 -9.11 -67.79 -19.82
CA ASP A 74 -9.52 -69.05 -19.19
C ASP A 74 -8.65 -69.34 -17.96
N ARG A 75 -9.29 -69.81 -16.87
CA ARG A 75 -8.64 -70.12 -15.59
C ARG A 75 -7.57 -71.23 -15.70
N ALA A 76 -7.57 -72.02 -16.77
CA ALA A 76 -6.52 -72.98 -17.07
C ALA A 76 -5.14 -72.33 -17.26
N PHE A 77 -5.05 -71.15 -17.91
CA PHE A 77 -3.78 -70.43 -18.08
C PHE A 77 -3.20 -69.97 -16.73
N HIS A 78 -4.08 -69.51 -15.83
CA HIS A 78 -3.68 -69.12 -14.48
C HIS A 78 -3.22 -70.33 -13.65
N ALA A 79 -3.85 -71.49 -13.84
CA ALA A 79 -3.45 -72.74 -13.20
C ALA A 79 -2.08 -73.23 -13.70
N GLU A 80 -1.80 -73.10 -15.00
CA GLU A 80 -0.50 -73.41 -15.59
C GLU A 80 0.62 -72.55 -14.99
N LEU A 81 0.41 -71.24 -14.87
CA LEU A 81 1.37 -70.36 -14.21
C LEU A 81 1.67 -70.81 -12.77
N ILE A 82 0.62 -71.09 -11.98
CA ILE A 82 0.80 -71.54 -10.60
C ILE A 82 1.56 -72.88 -10.54
N ASN A 83 1.32 -73.79 -11.49
CA ASN A 83 2.08 -75.04 -11.58
C ASN A 83 3.57 -74.80 -11.87
N VAL A 84 3.90 -73.94 -12.83
CA VAL A 84 5.29 -73.55 -13.14
C VAL A 84 5.99 -72.97 -11.89
N LEU A 85 5.32 -72.06 -11.17
CA LEU A 85 5.86 -71.47 -9.95
C LEU A 85 5.99 -72.46 -8.79
N SER A 86 5.09 -73.45 -8.73
CA SER A 86 5.16 -74.56 -7.77
C SER A 86 6.35 -75.46 -8.03
N ASP A 87 6.59 -75.80 -9.30
CA ASP A 87 7.73 -76.62 -9.73
C ASP A 87 9.06 -75.88 -9.51
N ALA A 88 9.06 -74.55 -9.71
CA ALA A 88 10.18 -73.66 -9.39
C ALA A 88 10.42 -73.48 -7.87
N LYS A 89 9.52 -73.94 -7.00
CA LYS A 89 9.57 -73.78 -5.53
C LYS A 89 9.60 -72.32 -5.09
N ALA A 90 8.72 -71.51 -5.65
CA ALA A 90 8.43 -70.17 -5.12
C ALA A 90 7.94 -70.26 -3.66
N LYS A 91 8.32 -69.29 -2.81
CA LYS A 91 7.91 -69.26 -1.40
C LYS A 91 6.43 -68.98 -1.23
N VAL A 92 5.92 -68.00 -1.96
CA VAL A 92 4.52 -67.55 -1.97
C VAL A 92 4.20 -67.04 -3.36
N VAL A 93 2.98 -67.31 -3.83
CA VAL A 93 2.42 -66.75 -5.06
C VAL A 93 1.27 -65.82 -4.67
N ALA A 94 1.54 -64.52 -4.68
CA ALA A 94 0.56 -63.48 -4.41
C ALA A 94 -0.11 -63.08 -5.73
N TYR A 95 -1.29 -63.64 -6.00
CA TYR A 95 -1.97 -63.50 -7.27
C TYR A 95 -3.02 -62.37 -7.21
N ASN A 96 -2.63 -61.14 -7.55
CA ASN A 96 -3.48 -59.95 -7.47
C ASN A 96 -4.44 -59.84 -8.67
N LEU A 97 -5.39 -60.77 -8.75
CA LEU A 97 -6.45 -60.77 -9.74
C LEU A 97 -7.78 -61.22 -9.12
N ALA A 98 -8.85 -60.50 -9.44
CA ALA A 98 -10.20 -60.82 -8.99
C ALA A 98 -10.80 -62.02 -9.77
N PHE A 99 -10.81 -63.21 -9.16
CA PHE A 99 -11.51 -64.39 -9.69
C PHE A 99 -13.00 -64.43 -9.28
N GLY A 100 -13.67 -63.27 -9.29
CA GLY A 100 -15.08 -63.14 -8.95
C GLY A 100 -15.98 -63.75 -10.03
N SER A 101 -17.03 -64.46 -9.63
CA SER A 101 -17.99 -65.08 -10.55
C SER A 101 -19.45 -64.92 -10.11
N GLY A 102 -19.71 -64.22 -9.00
CA GLY A 102 -21.04 -64.21 -8.39
C GLY A 102 -21.57 -65.65 -8.20
N ASN A 103 -22.87 -65.85 -8.44
CA ASN A 103 -23.54 -67.16 -8.37
C ASN A 103 -23.37 -68.02 -9.65
N ALA A 104 -22.37 -67.78 -10.49
CA ALA A 104 -22.16 -68.59 -11.70
C ALA A 104 -21.77 -70.05 -11.34
N PRO A 105 -22.22 -71.05 -12.13
CA PRO A 105 -21.88 -72.44 -11.90
C PRO A 105 -20.39 -72.74 -12.16
N LEU A 106 -19.81 -73.63 -11.35
CA LEU A 106 -18.43 -74.11 -11.46
C LEU A 106 -18.15 -74.68 -12.86
N THR A 107 -17.09 -74.19 -13.49
CA THR A 107 -16.54 -74.70 -14.75
C THR A 107 -15.43 -75.72 -14.50
N SER A 108 -15.07 -76.52 -15.50
CA SER A 108 -13.93 -77.44 -15.39
C SER A 108 -12.61 -76.72 -15.09
N SER A 109 -12.43 -75.52 -15.63
CA SER A 109 -11.23 -74.71 -15.43
C SER A 109 -11.11 -74.17 -14.00
N ASP A 110 -12.23 -73.98 -13.28
CA ASP A 110 -12.23 -73.61 -11.86
C ASP A 110 -11.60 -74.69 -10.99
N TYR A 111 -11.90 -75.95 -11.26
CA TYR A 111 -11.31 -77.08 -10.54
C TYR A 111 -9.83 -77.24 -10.84
N VAL A 112 -9.41 -77.02 -12.09
CA VAL A 112 -7.98 -77.07 -12.47
C VAL A 112 -7.20 -75.98 -11.74
N LEU A 113 -7.75 -74.77 -11.63
CA LEU A 113 -7.14 -73.69 -10.86
C LEU A 113 -7.12 -73.99 -9.35
N ALA A 114 -8.22 -74.49 -8.78
CA ALA A 114 -8.27 -74.88 -7.38
C ALA A 114 -7.25 -75.98 -7.04
N GLU A 115 -7.06 -76.96 -7.92
CA GLU A 115 -6.03 -78.00 -7.80
C GLU A 115 -4.62 -77.42 -7.80
N ALA A 116 -4.32 -76.51 -8.72
CA ALA A 116 -3.02 -75.85 -8.79
C ALA A 116 -2.72 -75.03 -7.51
N ILE A 117 -3.72 -74.30 -7.01
CA ILE A 117 -3.64 -73.55 -5.75
C ILE A 117 -3.34 -74.47 -4.57
N ARG A 118 -4.12 -75.55 -4.43
CA ARG A 118 -3.96 -76.53 -3.35
C ARG A 118 -2.61 -77.24 -3.41
N ARG A 119 -2.13 -77.58 -4.60
CA ARG A 119 -0.81 -78.20 -4.81
C ARG A 119 0.33 -77.28 -4.37
N ASN A 120 0.21 -75.97 -4.60
CA ASN A 120 1.20 -75.00 -4.17
C ASN A 120 1.17 -74.78 -2.64
N GLY A 121 -0.03 -74.64 -2.07
CA GLY A 121 -0.26 -74.44 -0.63
C GLY A 121 0.08 -73.05 -0.09
N HIS A 122 0.69 -72.17 -0.90
CA HIS A 122 1.10 -70.82 -0.50
C HIS A 122 0.64 -69.75 -1.50
N VAL A 123 -0.57 -69.90 -2.04
CA VAL A 123 -1.19 -68.90 -2.93
C VAL A 123 -2.04 -67.93 -2.12
N VAL A 124 -1.92 -66.64 -2.40
CA VAL A 124 -2.77 -65.58 -1.84
C VAL A 124 -3.64 -64.98 -2.93
N LEU A 125 -4.95 -64.88 -2.68
CA LEU A 125 -5.92 -64.24 -3.56
C LEU A 125 -6.49 -62.95 -2.92
N PRO A 126 -6.81 -61.93 -3.73
CA PRO A 126 -7.35 -60.66 -3.25
C PRO A 126 -8.82 -60.80 -2.87
N VAL A 127 -9.18 -60.02 -1.86
CA VAL A 127 -10.56 -59.67 -1.51
C VAL A 127 -10.69 -58.16 -1.67
N TYR A 128 -11.81 -57.67 -2.18
CA TYR A 128 -12.04 -56.23 -2.29
C TYR A 128 -13.49 -55.88 -2.01
N PHE A 129 -13.70 -54.63 -1.60
CA PHE A 129 -15.03 -54.08 -1.39
C PHE A 129 -15.38 -53.28 -2.62
N ASP A 130 -16.40 -53.75 -3.34
CA ASP A 130 -16.83 -53.06 -4.54
C ASP A 130 -17.48 -51.72 -4.18
N ARG A 131 -16.90 -50.67 -4.73
CA ARG A 131 -17.32 -49.27 -4.59
C ARG A 131 -17.89 -48.72 -5.88
N VAL A 132 -18.40 -49.58 -6.80
CA VAL A 132 -18.93 -49.15 -8.11
C VAL A 132 -19.59 -47.78 -7.99
N PHE A 133 -19.26 -46.89 -8.92
CA PHE A 133 -19.78 -45.53 -9.13
C PHE A 133 -21.30 -45.32 -9.00
N ASN A 134 -22.10 -46.35 -8.70
CA ASN A 134 -23.47 -46.24 -8.26
C ASN A 134 -23.52 -46.02 -6.74
N ALA A 135 -24.37 -45.11 -6.28
CA ALA A 135 -24.60 -44.80 -4.86
C ALA A 135 -25.26 -45.96 -4.06
N GLY A 136 -24.77 -47.20 -4.21
CA GLY A 136 -25.20 -48.40 -3.52
C GLY A 136 -24.33 -48.73 -2.30
N PRO A 137 -24.76 -49.69 -1.46
CA PRO A 137 -23.98 -50.15 -0.32
C PRO A 137 -22.71 -50.89 -0.77
N LEU A 138 -21.62 -50.74 -0.03
CA LEU A 138 -20.37 -51.49 -0.22
C LEU A 138 -20.66 -53.00 -0.22
N GLU A 139 -20.29 -53.69 -1.30
CA GLU A 139 -20.46 -55.15 -1.43
C GLU A 139 -19.10 -55.86 -1.32
N LEU A 140 -19.05 -56.93 -0.54
CA LEU A 140 -17.86 -57.77 -0.42
C LEU A 140 -17.76 -58.70 -1.62
N VAL A 141 -16.68 -58.59 -2.41
CA VAL A 141 -16.41 -59.52 -3.51
C VAL A 141 -15.37 -60.54 -3.08
N LEU A 142 -15.80 -61.80 -3.01
CA LEU A 142 -14.93 -62.95 -2.73
C LEU A 142 -14.56 -63.68 -4.02
N PRO A 143 -13.39 -64.34 -4.07
CA PRO A 143 -13.11 -65.33 -5.10
C PRO A 143 -14.19 -66.41 -5.13
N HIS A 144 -14.31 -67.11 -6.27
CA HIS A 144 -15.22 -68.25 -6.37
C HIS A 144 -15.02 -69.24 -5.21
N ALA A 145 -16.11 -69.78 -4.64
CA ALA A 145 -16.10 -70.69 -3.49
C ALA A 145 -15.05 -71.82 -3.55
N ALA A 146 -14.84 -72.46 -4.71
CA ALA A 146 -13.82 -73.52 -4.87
C ALA A 146 -12.37 -73.04 -4.70
N LEU A 147 -12.11 -71.73 -4.85
CA LEU A 147 -10.79 -71.13 -4.66
C LEU A 147 -10.61 -70.62 -3.23
N VAL A 148 -11.69 -70.18 -2.57
CA VAL A 148 -11.67 -69.63 -1.20
C VAL A 148 -11.17 -70.65 -0.18
N ASP A 149 -11.57 -71.92 -0.33
CA ASP A 149 -11.18 -72.98 0.60
C ASP A 149 -9.70 -73.39 0.47
N GLU A 150 -9.10 -73.14 -0.70
CA GLU A 150 -7.75 -73.62 -1.05
C GLU A 150 -6.68 -72.51 -0.97
N ALA A 151 -7.08 -71.23 -1.05
CA ALA A 151 -6.18 -70.08 -1.04
C ALA A 151 -6.20 -69.31 0.27
N ALA A 152 -5.07 -68.69 0.60
CA ALA A 152 -5.04 -67.63 1.59
C ALA A 152 -5.71 -66.36 1.02
N LEU A 153 -6.45 -65.62 1.85
CA LEU A 153 -7.16 -64.41 1.42
C LEU A 153 -6.64 -63.17 2.14
N GLY A 154 -6.56 -62.04 1.42
CA GLY A 154 -6.26 -60.73 2.00
C GLY A 154 -6.81 -59.58 1.15
N HIS A 155 -7.12 -58.45 1.79
CA HIS A 155 -7.78 -57.34 1.09
C HIS A 155 -6.81 -56.51 0.26
N VAL A 156 -7.28 -55.95 -0.87
CA VAL A 156 -6.52 -55.03 -1.74
C VAL A 156 -7.16 -53.63 -1.80
N ASN A 157 -8.02 -53.30 -0.84
CA ASN A 157 -8.72 -52.01 -0.80
C ASN A 157 -7.75 -50.83 -0.71
N VAL A 158 -8.00 -49.82 -1.54
CA VAL A 158 -7.18 -48.60 -1.66
C VAL A 158 -7.96 -47.42 -1.09
N TYR A 159 -7.28 -46.62 -0.28
CA TYR A 159 -7.79 -45.38 0.32
C TYR A 159 -6.83 -44.26 -0.07
N LEU A 160 -7.28 -43.39 -0.97
CA LEU A 160 -6.49 -42.24 -1.42
C LEU A 160 -6.57 -41.12 -0.38
N ASP A 161 -5.46 -40.39 -0.21
CA ASP A 161 -5.45 -39.14 0.54
C ASP A 161 -6.26 -38.05 -0.20
N ASP A 162 -6.52 -36.91 0.44
CA ASP A 162 -7.29 -35.78 -0.14
C ASP A 162 -6.72 -35.26 -1.48
N ASP A 163 -5.43 -35.49 -1.75
CA ASP A 163 -4.75 -35.11 -2.98
C ASP A 163 -4.71 -36.23 -4.04
N GLY A 164 -5.39 -37.35 -3.79
CA GLY A 164 -5.48 -38.47 -4.73
C GLY A 164 -4.27 -39.39 -4.76
N VAL A 165 -3.31 -39.23 -3.86
CA VAL A 165 -2.09 -40.06 -3.78
C VAL A 165 -2.27 -41.18 -2.75
N TYR A 166 -1.73 -42.37 -3.05
CA TYR A 166 -1.79 -43.52 -2.17
C TYR A 166 -0.53 -43.62 -1.28
N ARG A 167 -0.64 -43.19 -0.02
CA ARG A 167 0.48 -43.19 0.95
C ARG A 167 0.32 -44.16 2.12
N GLN A 168 -0.92 -44.49 2.47
CA GLN A 168 -1.28 -45.24 3.66
C GLN A 168 -2.11 -46.45 3.29
N LEU A 169 -1.84 -47.59 3.94
CA LEU A 169 -2.68 -48.77 3.86
C LEU A 169 -3.33 -49.05 5.20
N LYS A 170 -4.51 -49.64 5.14
CA LYS A 170 -5.11 -50.33 6.29
C LYS A 170 -4.49 -51.71 6.40
N VAL A 171 -3.99 -52.04 7.58
CA VAL A 171 -3.30 -53.30 7.84
C VAL A 171 -4.31 -54.44 7.94
N HIS A 172 -5.49 -54.13 8.49
CA HIS A 172 -6.66 -54.97 8.43
C HIS A 172 -7.89 -54.13 8.05
N ASP A 173 -8.81 -54.72 7.32
CA ASP A 173 -10.02 -54.05 6.87
C ASP A 173 -11.25 -54.93 7.01
N ALA A 174 -12.35 -54.31 7.41
CA ALA A 174 -13.59 -54.96 7.74
C ALA A 174 -14.74 -54.21 7.09
N LEU A 175 -15.67 -54.95 6.49
CA LEU A 175 -16.90 -54.38 5.98
C LEU A 175 -17.85 -54.10 7.15
N HIS A 176 -17.83 -52.87 7.68
CA HIS A 176 -18.75 -52.43 8.73
C HIS A 176 -20.12 -52.06 8.14
N THR A 177 -20.91 -53.05 7.72
CA THR A 177 -22.33 -52.83 7.42
C THR A 177 -23.14 -52.81 8.72
N ASN A 178 -23.90 -51.74 8.95
CA ASN A 178 -24.91 -51.65 10.02
C ASN A 178 -26.14 -52.55 9.76
N VAL A 179 -25.99 -53.57 8.92
CA VAL A 179 -27.06 -54.47 8.48
C VAL A 179 -26.81 -55.79 9.20
N GLN A 180 -27.80 -56.24 9.97
CA GLN A 180 -27.85 -57.59 10.53
C GLN A 180 -27.41 -58.59 9.46
N ALA A 181 -26.29 -59.27 9.71
CA ALA A 181 -25.74 -60.28 8.83
C ALA A 181 -26.69 -61.49 8.78
N ASP A 182 -27.68 -61.42 7.90
CA ASP A 182 -28.52 -62.56 7.57
C ASP A 182 -27.76 -63.50 6.63
N SER A 183 -27.29 -64.61 7.18
CA SER A 183 -27.25 -65.96 6.59
C SER A 183 -26.50 -66.26 5.29
N LEU A 184 -25.84 -65.32 4.61
CA LEU A 184 -25.19 -65.56 3.32
C LEU A 184 -23.69 -65.93 3.37
N PHE A 185 -23.02 -65.74 4.51
CA PHE A 185 -21.59 -66.02 4.64
C PHE A 185 -21.34 -67.16 5.64
N PRO A 186 -20.43 -68.12 5.32
CA PRO A 186 -20.03 -69.16 6.26
C PRO A 186 -19.49 -68.53 7.57
N ALA A 187 -19.82 -69.12 8.72
CA ALA A 187 -19.35 -68.65 10.03
C ALA A 187 -17.81 -68.68 10.21
N SER A 188 -17.07 -69.24 9.25
CA SER A 188 -15.60 -69.31 9.21
C SER A 188 -14.92 -68.09 8.57
N VAL A 189 -15.68 -67.14 8.02
CA VAL A 189 -15.13 -65.97 7.34
C VAL A 189 -14.86 -64.86 8.35
N SER A 190 -13.57 -64.57 8.57
CA SER A 190 -13.12 -63.45 9.39
C SER A 190 -13.80 -62.15 8.97
N GLN A 191 -14.44 -61.45 9.91
CA GLN A 191 -14.99 -60.10 9.65
C GLN A 191 -13.88 -59.06 9.44
N ASN A 192 -12.62 -59.39 9.71
CA ASN A 192 -11.46 -58.51 9.54
C ASN A 192 -10.39 -59.20 8.67
N TRP A 193 -10.18 -58.70 7.45
CA TRP A 193 -9.23 -59.28 6.51
C TRP A 193 -7.87 -58.60 6.68
N PRO A 194 -6.75 -59.33 6.74
CA PRO A 194 -5.43 -58.71 6.66
C PRO A 194 -5.18 -58.18 5.25
N HIS A 195 -4.35 -57.15 5.11
CA HIS A 195 -3.91 -56.66 3.82
C HIS A 195 -3.29 -57.80 2.99
N PHE A 196 -3.54 -57.82 1.69
CA PHE A 196 -3.06 -58.85 0.75
C PHE A 196 -1.56 -59.17 0.90
N SER A 197 -0.73 -58.13 0.89
CA SER A 197 0.72 -58.29 1.10
C SER A 197 1.08 -58.71 2.53
N LEU A 198 0.27 -58.37 3.55
CA LEU A 198 0.48 -58.86 4.93
C LEU A 198 0.14 -60.35 5.01
N ARG A 199 -0.90 -60.80 4.31
CA ARG A 199 -1.23 -62.22 4.23
C ARG A 199 -0.11 -63.01 3.57
N ALA A 200 0.43 -62.52 2.45
CA ALA A 200 1.62 -63.09 1.82
C ALA A 200 2.82 -63.12 2.77
N PHE A 201 3.05 -62.05 3.53
CA PHE A 201 4.12 -62.01 4.53
C PHE A 201 3.92 -63.03 5.67
N SER A 202 2.67 -63.22 6.13
CA SER A 202 2.34 -64.18 7.19
C SER A 202 2.61 -65.64 6.83
N LEU A 203 2.53 -65.99 5.54
CA LEU A 203 2.86 -67.34 5.05
C LEU A 203 4.37 -67.60 5.10
N VAL A 204 5.20 -66.58 4.86
CA VAL A 204 6.68 -66.72 4.92
C VAL A 204 7.21 -66.58 6.35
N ASN A 205 6.69 -65.62 7.12
CA ASN A 205 7.16 -65.28 8.46
C ASN A 205 6.00 -65.09 9.44
N PRO A 206 5.34 -66.18 9.90
CA PRO A 206 4.16 -66.09 10.74
C PRO A 206 4.44 -65.39 12.08
N GLU A 207 5.59 -65.63 12.71
CA GLU A 207 5.96 -65.00 13.99
C GLU A 207 6.09 -63.48 13.86
N LYS A 208 6.80 -62.99 12.84
CA LYS A 208 6.99 -61.55 12.63
C LYS A 208 5.71 -60.84 12.18
N SER A 209 4.80 -61.56 11.53
CA SER A 209 3.50 -61.00 11.11
C SER A 209 2.64 -60.58 12.30
N GLN A 210 2.84 -61.16 13.48
CA GLN A 210 2.14 -60.78 14.71
C GLN A 210 2.41 -59.33 15.14
N ASN A 211 3.56 -58.76 14.77
CA ASN A 211 3.91 -57.37 15.07
C ASN A 211 2.95 -56.36 14.41
N TYR A 212 2.23 -56.78 13.35
CA TYR A 212 1.32 -55.94 12.60
C TYR A 212 -0.15 -56.19 12.95
N GLN A 213 -0.47 -57.18 13.79
CA GLN A 213 -1.86 -57.57 14.08
C GLN A 213 -2.68 -56.47 14.76
N ASN A 214 -2.05 -55.65 15.61
CA ASN A 214 -2.71 -54.61 16.39
C ASN A 214 -2.59 -53.21 15.77
N LEU A 215 -2.11 -53.12 14.53
CA LEU A 215 -1.99 -51.86 13.83
C LEU A 215 -3.22 -51.68 12.93
N ASP A 216 -3.82 -50.50 12.96
CA ASP A 216 -4.95 -50.16 12.09
C ASP A 216 -4.43 -49.69 10.73
N GLU A 217 -3.52 -48.72 10.74
CA GLU A 217 -3.01 -48.05 9.53
C GLU A 217 -1.48 -47.97 9.54
N LEU A 218 -0.90 -47.99 8.34
CA LEU A 218 0.55 -47.94 8.15
C LEU A 218 0.88 -47.13 6.90
N PHE A 219 1.81 -46.19 7.04
CA PHE A 219 2.40 -45.47 5.91
C PHE A 219 3.36 -46.39 5.14
N ILE A 220 3.20 -46.39 3.83
CA ILE A 220 3.98 -47.22 2.91
C ILE A 220 5.34 -46.56 2.69
N ARG A 221 6.40 -47.30 3.02
CA ARG A 221 7.77 -46.91 2.69
C ARG A 221 8.17 -47.50 1.34
N PHE A 222 7.96 -46.72 0.28
CA PHE A 222 8.29 -47.12 -1.08
C PHE A 222 9.80 -47.25 -1.30
N SER A 223 10.19 -48.02 -2.31
CA SER A 223 11.57 -48.04 -2.81
C SER A 223 11.92 -46.71 -3.48
N ALA A 224 13.20 -46.31 -3.40
CA ALA A 224 13.65 -45.06 -4.02
C ALA A 224 13.69 -45.14 -5.57
N ASN A 225 13.88 -46.35 -6.11
CA ASN A 225 13.78 -46.61 -7.54
C ASN A 225 12.30 -46.86 -7.93
N PRO A 226 11.75 -46.17 -8.96
CA PRO A 226 10.40 -46.42 -9.45
C PRO A 226 10.13 -47.86 -9.93
N HIS A 227 11.16 -48.59 -10.38
CA HIS A 227 11.07 -50.00 -10.80
C HIS A 227 12.06 -50.86 -10.01
N PRO A 228 11.78 -51.19 -8.74
CA PRO A 228 12.74 -51.82 -7.84
C PRO A 228 12.77 -53.35 -7.94
N PHE A 229 11.90 -53.95 -8.76
CA PHE A 229 11.72 -55.40 -8.85
C PHE A 229 12.05 -55.91 -10.25
N GLN A 230 12.34 -57.22 -10.35
CA GLN A 230 12.45 -57.88 -11.64
C GLN A 230 11.06 -58.26 -12.15
N HIS A 231 10.72 -57.76 -13.33
CA HIS A 231 9.46 -58.01 -14.01
C HIS A 231 9.63 -59.07 -15.10
N TYR A 232 8.67 -59.99 -15.20
CA TYR A 232 8.61 -61.04 -16.21
C TYR A 232 7.22 -61.04 -16.85
N SER A 233 7.15 -61.17 -18.18
CA SER A 233 5.87 -61.25 -18.88
C SER A 233 5.16 -62.56 -18.54
N PHE A 234 3.84 -62.51 -18.32
CA PHE A 234 3.04 -63.70 -18.00
C PHE A 234 3.19 -64.79 -19.06
N VAL A 235 3.14 -64.41 -20.35
CA VAL A 235 3.25 -65.35 -21.46
C VAL A 235 4.63 -66.03 -21.50
N ASP A 236 5.71 -65.29 -21.26
CA ASP A 236 7.08 -65.83 -21.31
C ASP A 236 7.35 -66.87 -20.20
N VAL A 237 6.65 -66.74 -19.07
CA VAL A 237 6.76 -67.72 -17.97
C VAL A 237 6.01 -69.01 -18.30
N ILE A 238 4.80 -68.94 -18.88
CA ILE A 238 4.04 -70.15 -19.21
C ILE A 238 4.58 -70.87 -20.46
N THR A 239 5.19 -70.14 -21.40
CA THR A 239 5.83 -70.74 -22.59
C THR A 239 7.21 -71.34 -22.29
N GLY A 240 7.77 -71.06 -21.11
CA GLY A 240 9.07 -71.57 -20.67
C GLY A 240 10.27 -70.81 -21.22
N GLU A 241 10.10 -69.56 -21.65
CA GLU A 241 11.21 -68.69 -22.07
C GLU A 241 12.05 -68.20 -20.88
N ILE A 242 11.46 -68.14 -19.69
CA ILE A 242 12.14 -67.79 -18.44
C ILE A 242 12.60 -69.05 -17.69
N ASP A 243 13.89 -69.08 -17.29
CA ASP A 243 14.45 -70.16 -16.46
C ASP A 243 13.71 -70.25 -15.11
N PRO A 244 13.14 -71.41 -14.73
CA PRO A 244 12.49 -71.62 -13.42
C PRO A 244 13.37 -71.24 -12.22
N ALA A 245 14.71 -71.28 -12.35
CA ALA A 245 15.61 -70.81 -11.30
C ALA A 245 15.39 -69.34 -10.91
N ALA A 246 14.83 -68.52 -11.80
CA ALA A 246 14.50 -67.11 -11.53
C ALA A 246 13.50 -66.92 -10.38
N PHE A 247 12.65 -67.93 -10.11
CA PHE A 247 11.60 -67.88 -9.08
C PHE A 247 11.92 -68.71 -7.83
N TYR A 248 13.05 -69.42 -7.82
CA TYR A 248 13.43 -70.28 -6.70
C TYR A 248 13.57 -69.48 -5.40
N GLN A 249 12.81 -69.88 -4.38
CA GLN A 249 12.80 -69.24 -3.05
C GLN A 249 12.44 -67.73 -3.06
N LYS A 250 11.82 -67.23 -4.12
CA LYS A 250 11.30 -65.86 -4.21
C LYS A 250 9.82 -65.79 -3.83
N VAL A 251 9.39 -64.60 -3.44
CA VAL A 251 7.96 -64.26 -3.36
C VAL A 251 7.55 -63.63 -4.67
N VAL A 252 6.53 -64.22 -5.30
CA VAL A 252 6.12 -63.86 -6.66
C VAL A 252 4.79 -63.14 -6.60
N PHE A 253 4.75 -61.90 -7.09
CA PHE A 253 3.53 -61.13 -7.27
C PHE A 253 3.06 -61.23 -8.71
N VAL A 254 1.82 -61.63 -8.94
CA VAL A 254 1.21 -61.71 -10.27
C VAL A 254 0.12 -60.66 -10.37
N GLY A 255 0.10 -59.84 -11.42
CA GLY A 255 -0.95 -58.83 -11.57
C GLY A 255 -0.90 -58.08 -12.89
N VAL A 256 -1.91 -57.25 -13.13
CA VAL A 256 -2.07 -56.49 -14.37
C VAL A 256 -1.21 -55.23 -14.36
N THR A 257 -0.43 -55.04 -15.42
CA THR A 257 0.34 -53.82 -15.72
C THR A 257 -0.03 -53.22 -17.07
N ALA A 258 -0.73 -53.99 -17.93
CA ALA A 258 -1.26 -53.54 -19.20
C ALA A 258 -2.12 -52.27 -19.06
N THR A 259 -1.86 -51.29 -19.91
CA THR A 259 -2.50 -49.96 -19.87
C THR A 259 -4.01 -49.99 -20.13
N SER A 260 -4.49 -51.04 -20.80
CA SER A 260 -5.90 -51.20 -21.20
C SER A 260 -6.82 -51.71 -20.11
N ILE A 261 -6.28 -52.39 -19.08
CA ILE A 261 -7.08 -53.13 -18.07
C ILE A 261 -6.65 -52.77 -16.63
N GLY A 262 -5.41 -52.33 -16.42
CA GLY A 262 -4.92 -51.96 -15.09
C GLY A 262 -5.60 -50.70 -14.51
N ASP A 263 -5.61 -50.60 -13.18
CA ASP A 263 -6.00 -49.40 -12.44
C ASP A 263 -4.76 -48.80 -11.74
N PRO A 264 -3.92 -48.03 -12.47
CA PRO A 264 -2.66 -47.56 -11.93
C PRO A 264 -2.89 -46.34 -11.01
N LEU A 265 -2.18 -46.29 -9.88
CA LEU A 265 -2.38 -45.30 -8.82
C LEU A 265 -1.20 -44.34 -8.70
N ILE A 266 -1.45 -43.12 -8.23
CA ILE A 266 -0.37 -42.15 -7.96
C ILE A 266 0.27 -42.48 -6.61
N THR A 267 1.60 -42.56 -6.56
CA THR A 267 2.37 -42.83 -5.33
C THR A 267 3.39 -41.71 -5.05
N PRO A 268 3.91 -41.57 -3.82
CA PRO A 268 4.93 -40.57 -3.47
C PRO A 268 6.21 -40.57 -4.32
N VAL A 269 6.52 -41.72 -4.95
CA VAL A 269 7.73 -41.93 -5.75
C VAL A 269 7.46 -41.86 -7.26
N SER A 270 6.21 -41.66 -7.67
CA SER A 270 5.82 -41.42 -9.06
C SER A 270 6.53 -40.18 -9.62
N GLN A 271 7.41 -40.36 -10.61
CA GLN A 271 8.03 -39.25 -11.35
C GLN A 271 7.08 -38.76 -12.45
N ASP A 272 6.96 -37.44 -12.62
CA ASP A 272 6.20 -36.78 -13.70
C ASP A 272 4.74 -37.23 -13.84
N GLY A 273 4.09 -37.61 -12.73
CA GLY A 273 2.67 -38.03 -12.74
C GLY A 273 2.43 -39.43 -13.33
N ARG A 274 3.48 -40.23 -13.54
CA ARG A 274 3.34 -41.63 -13.95
C ARG A 274 2.69 -42.45 -12.84
N GLN A 275 1.57 -43.08 -13.16
CA GLN A 275 0.86 -43.96 -12.23
C GLN A 275 1.61 -45.30 -12.08
N THR A 276 1.59 -45.86 -10.88
CA THR A 276 2.24 -47.13 -10.51
C THR A 276 1.20 -48.26 -10.52
N ALA A 277 1.53 -49.42 -11.08
CA ALA A 277 0.62 -50.54 -11.13
C ALA A 277 0.33 -51.10 -9.71
N ALA A 278 -0.88 -51.59 -9.48
CA ALA A 278 -1.29 -52.13 -8.18
C ALA A 278 -0.41 -53.32 -7.72
N VAL A 279 0.13 -54.10 -8.66
CA VAL A 279 1.05 -55.22 -8.36
C VAL A 279 2.37 -54.72 -7.77
N ASP A 280 2.93 -53.62 -8.30
CA ASP A 280 4.16 -53.01 -7.79
C ASP A 280 3.97 -52.37 -6.41
N ILE A 281 2.81 -51.77 -6.19
CA ILE A 281 2.44 -51.20 -4.89
C ILE A 281 2.41 -52.32 -3.84
N ASN A 282 1.73 -53.43 -4.14
CA ASN A 282 1.66 -54.58 -3.24
C ASN A 282 3.03 -55.22 -2.98
N ALA A 283 3.90 -55.29 -3.99
CA ALA A 283 5.28 -55.75 -3.84
C ALA A 283 6.11 -54.81 -2.94
N ASN A 284 5.97 -53.48 -3.08
CA ASN A 284 6.58 -52.51 -2.16
C ASN A 284 6.06 -52.66 -0.72
N VAL A 285 4.76 -52.88 -0.54
CA VAL A 285 4.18 -53.15 0.78
C VAL A 285 4.80 -54.41 1.40
N TYR A 286 4.92 -55.50 0.63
CA TYR A 286 5.56 -56.73 1.12
C TYR A 286 7.02 -56.51 1.50
N GLN A 287 7.80 -55.82 0.66
CA GLN A 287 9.20 -55.48 0.93
C GLN A 287 9.34 -54.68 2.24
N MET A 288 8.48 -53.68 2.44
CA MET A 288 8.44 -52.88 3.66
C MET A 288 8.15 -53.73 4.90
N LEU A 289 7.17 -54.64 4.83
CA LEU A 289 6.84 -55.57 5.92
C LEU A 289 7.99 -56.56 6.18
N ALA A 290 8.60 -57.10 5.13
CA ALA A 290 9.72 -58.04 5.22
C ALA A 290 10.95 -57.42 5.87
N GLN A 291 11.23 -56.15 5.59
CA GLN A 291 12.34 -55.40 6.20
C GLN A 291 12.00 -54.82 7.58
N GLY A 292 10.75 -54.91 8.04
CA GLY A 292 10.35 -54.33 9.32
C GLY A 292 10.32 -52.80 9.33
N LYS A 293 10.18 -52.15 8.16
CA LYS A 293 10.32 -50.70 7.99
C LYS A 293 9.02 -49.96 7.71
N GLY A 294 7.91 -50.50 8.19
CA GLY A 294 6.61 -49.82 8.18
C GLY A 294 6.66 -48.51 8.98
N ILE A 295 5.98 -47.47 8.49
CA ILE A 295 5.96 -46.17 9.15
C ILE A 295 4.61 -45.98 9.84
N GLN A 296 4.60 -45.79 11.15
CA GLN A 296 3.40 -45.56 11.95
C GLN A 296 3.21 -44.08 12.22
N SER A 297 1.97 -43.63 12.36
CA SER A 297 1.69 -42.29 12.87
C SER A 297 2.19 -42.15 14.31
N LEU A 298 2.87 -41.05 14.62
CA LEU A 298 3.25 -40.74 15.99
C LEU A 298 2.00 -40.63 16.87
N PRO A 299 1.97 -41.25 18.07
CA PRO A 299 0.85 -41.09 18.99
C PRO A 299 0.55 -39.61 19.26
N GLN A 300 -0.71 -39.21 19.13
CA GLN A 300 -1.13 -37.80 19.23
C GLN A 300 -0.70 -37.15 20.56
N TRP A 301 -0.79 -37.87 21.67
CA TRP A 301 -0.37 -37.37 22.99
C TRP A 301 1.10 -36.96 23.03
N LEU A 302 1.98 -37.70 22.33
CA LEU A 302 3.40 -37.39 22.25
C LEU A 302 3.62 -36.18 21.34
N GLY A 303 2.85 -36.07 20.25
CA GLY A 303 2.79 -34.87 19.41
C GLY A 303 2.41 -33.62 20.19
N TYR A 304 1.41 -33.70 21.08
CA TYR A 304 1.01 -32.58 21.94
C TYR A 304 2.13 -32.16 22.88
N ILE A 305 2.86 -33.11 23.47
CA ILE A 305 4.00 -32.82 24.35
C ILE A 305 5.12 -32.13 23.58
N LEU A 306 5.49 -32.65 22.40
CA LEU A 306 6.55 -32.08 21.56
C LEU A 306 6.23 -30.65 21.13
N ASN A 307 5.01 -30.42 20.64
CA ASN A 307 4.51 -29.09 20.25
C ASN A 307 4.53 -28.10 21.41
N THR A 308 3.95 -28.53 22.54
CA THR A 308 3.84 -27.68 23.73
C THR A 308 5.22 -27.31 24.26
N LEU A 309 6.14 -28.28 24.35
CA LEU A 309 7.50 -28.04 24.80
C LEU A 309 8.24 -27.07 23.88
N ALA A 310 8.14 -27.24 22.56
CA ALA A 310 8.80 -26.36 21.60
C ALA A 310 8.26 -24.92 21.66
N ILE A 311 6.94 -24.73 21.76
CA ILE A 311 6.34 -23.41 21.91
C ILE A 311 6.76 -22.77 23.24
N VAL A 312 6.75 -23.51 24.35
CA VAL A 312 7.18 -23.00 25.65
C VAL A 312 8.64 -22.57 25.63
N VAL A 313 9.54 -23.37 25.06
CA VAL A 313 10.96 -23.02 24.91
C VAL A 313 11.11 -21.73 24.12
N MET A 314 10.42 -21.61 22.98
CA MET A 314 10.45 -20.39 22.17
C MET A 314 9.93 -19.17 22.91
N VAL A 315 8.76 -19.28 23.54
CA VAL A 315 8.13 -18.19 24.28
C VAL A 315 9.00 -17.71 25.45
N VAL A 316 9.70 -18.61 26.13
CA VAL A 316 10.60 -18.24 27.24
C VAL A 316 11.90 -17.60 26.74
N LEU A 317 12.45 -18.06 25.61
CA LEU A 317 13.75 -17.63 25.14
C LEU A 317 13.71 -16.36 24.27
N ILE A 318 12.72 -16.24 23.37
CA ILE A 318 12.59 -15.12 22.42
C ILE A 318 12.63 -13.73 23.09
N PRO A 319 11.94 -13.49 24.22
CA PRO A 319 12.03 -12.23 24.96
C PRO A 319 13.43 -11.83 25.44
N ARG A 320 14.34 -12.80 25.58
CA ARG A 320 15.70 -12.60 26.12
C ARG A 320 16.76 -12.39 25.03
N LEU A 321 16.37 -12.54 23.76
CA LEU A 321 17.27 -12.49 22.61
C LEU A 321 17.13 -11.17 21.84
N SER A 322 18.23 -10.74 21.19
CA SER A 322 18.20 -9.63 20.23
C SER A 322 17.39 -10.03 18.99
N ILE A 323 16.89 -9.05 18.21
CA ILE A 323 16.03 -9.32 17.04
C ILE A 323 16.72 -10.23 16.01
N ALA A 324 18.00 -9.99 15.73
CA ALA A 324 18.79 -10.86 14.83
C ALA A 324 18.94 -12.29 15.40
N SER A 325 19.15 -12.40 16.72
CA SER A 325 19.29 -13.70 17.40
C SER A 325 17.96 -14.47 17.47
N GLN A 326 16.82 -13.77 17.52
CA GLN A 326 15.49 -14.38 17.51
C GLN A 326 15.22 -15.13 16.20
N LEU A 327 15.49 -14.50 15.06
CA LEU A 327 15.34 -15.14 13.75
C LEU A 327 16.30 -16.32 13.59
N PHE A 328 17.57 -16.13 13.96
CA PHE A 328 18.55 -17.20 13.93
C PHE A 328 18.11 -18.40 14.79
N PHE A 329 17.66 -18.17 16.01
CA PHE A 329 17.20 -19.23 16.90
C PHE A 329 15.95 -19.95 16.38
N SER A 330 14.97 -19.22 15.81
CA SER A 330 13.80 -19.82 15.14
C SER A 330 14.22 -20.74 14.00
N LEU A 331 15.17 -20.32 13.16
CA LEU A 331 15.68 -21.14 12.05
C LEU A 331 16.43 -22.38 12.54
N VAL A 332 17.25 -22.24 13.59
CA VAL A 332 17.93 -23.39 14.21
C VAL A 332 16.93 -24.37 14.80
N MET A 333 15.90 -23.90 15.52
CA MET A 333 14.85 -24.75 16.05
C MET A 333 14.06 -25.46 14.95
N LEU A 334 13.73 -24.77 13.86
CA LEU A 334 13.10 -25.37 12.70
C LEU A 334 13.99 -26.46 12.08
N ALA A 335 15.28 -26.19 11.90
CA ALA A 335 16.23 -27.18 11.38
C ALA A 335 16.36 -28.41 12.29
N LEU A 336 16.38 -28.21 13.61
CA LEU A 336 16.37 -29.30 14.59
C LEU A 336 15.08 -30.14 14.49
N PHE A 337 13.93 -29.50 14.28
CA PHE A 337 12.66 -30.21 14.06
C PHE A 337 12.69 -31.05 12.77
N VAL A 338 13.14 -30.48 11.65
CA VAL A 338 13.29 -31.21 10.37
C VAL A 338 14.27 -32.39 10.51
N ALA A 339 15.39 -32.18 11.21
CA ALA A 339 16.34 -33.25 11.51
C ALA A 339 15.71 -34.34 12.39
N SER A 340 14.92 -33.95 13.41
CA SER A 340 14.21 -34.91 14.27
C SER A 340 13.18 -35.73 13.51
N LEU A 341 12.46 -35.14 12.55
CA LEU A 341 11.53 -35.85 11.68
C LEU A 341 12.25 -36.92 10.85
N SER A 342 13.43 -36.57 10.32
CA SER A 342 14.27 -37.52 9.57
C SER A 342 14.68 -38.72 10.42
N VAL A 343 15.06 -38.49 11.68
CA VAL A 343 15.38 -39.56 12.63
C VAL A 343 14.13 -40.40 12.97
N MET A 344 12.99 -39.76 13.23
CA MET A 344 11.74 -40.45 13.54
C MET A 344 11.29 -41.34 12.38
N MET A 345 11.40 -40.86 11.14
CA MET A 345 11.10 -41.65 9.94
C MET A 345 12.03 -42.85 9.77
N GLN A 346 13.31 -42.73 10.18
CA GLN A 346 14.22 -43.89 10.24
C GLN A 346 13.84 -44.87 11.34
N MET A 347 13.28 -44.40 12.46
CA MET A 347 12.73 -45.22 13.53
C MET A 347 11.34 -45.80 13.24
N GLY A 348 10.75 -45.49 12.09
CA GLY A 348 9.42 -45.98 11.69
C GLY A 348 8.25 -45.15 12.21
N TYR A 349 8.46 -43.87 12.52
CA TYR A 349 7.40 -42.95 12.95
C TYR A 349 7.26 -41.74 12.03
N TRP A 350 6.03 -41.38 11.70
CA TRP A 350 5.69 -40.17 10.95
C TRP A 350 5.05 -39.13 11.88
N TYR A 351 5.53 -37.89 11.78
CA TYR A 351 5.03 -36.77 12.56
C TYR A 351 4.69 -35.58 11.67
N ARG A 352 3.43 -35.12 11.73
CA ARG A 352 2.93 -33.95 11.00
C ARG A 352 3.47 -32.67 11.65
N MET A 353 4.56 -32.13 11.12
CA MET A 353 5.30 -31.01 11.71
C MET A 353 5.00 -29.64 11.10
N ALA A 354 4.22 -29.56 10.01
CA ALA A 354 4.03 -28.30 9.28
C ALA A 354 3.43 -27.19 10.16
N GLY A 355 2.40 -27.52 10.96
CA GLY A 355 1.76 -26.56 11.88
C GLY A 355 2.71 -25.97 12.93
N ILE A 356 3.57 -26.82 13.53
CA ILE A 356 4.56 -26.34 14.50
C ILE A 356 5.69 -25.57 13.82
N GLY A 357 6.14 -25.99 12.64
CA GLY A 357 7.16 -25.27 11.86
C GLY A 357 6.76 -23.82 11.57
N LEU A 358 5.53 -23.61 11.11
CA LEU A 358 4.98 -22.26 10.88
C LEU A 358 4.88 -21.45 12.19
N THR A 359 4.47 -22.11 13.27
CA THR A 359 4.34 -21.46 14.58
C THR A 359 5.68 -21.00 15.15
N LEU A 360 6.75 -21.81 15.00
CA LEU A 360 8.10 -21.45 15.43
C LEU A 360 8.66 -20.20 14.71
N LEU A 361 8.28 -20.01 13.44
CA LEU A 361 8.61 -18.81 12.67
C LEU A 361 7.74 -17.60 13.05
N PHE A 362 6.48 -17.84 13.45
CA PHE A 362 5.54 -16.78 13.81
C PHE A 362 5.81 -16.15 15.20
N ILE A 363 6.22 -16.94 16.19
CA ILE A 363 6.45 -16.48 17.58
C ILE A 363 7.33 -15.22 17.66
N PRO A 364 8.54 -15.13 17.03
CA PRO A 364 9.35 -13.91 17.09
C PRO A 364 8.66 -12.68 16.49
N PHE A 365 7.88 -12.85 15.42
CA PHE A 365 7.12 -11.75 14.82
C PHE A 365 6.04 -11.24 15.78
N ALA A 366 5.23 -12.15 16.33
CA ALA A 366 4.18 -11.82 17.29
C ALA A 366 4.75 -11.16 18.56
N TRP A 367 5.88 -11.66 19.07
CA TRP A 367 6.57 -11.04 20.20
C TRP A 367 7.03 -9.62 19.90
N ASN A 368 7.65 -9.38 18.75
CA ASN A 368 8.12 -8.05 18.38
C ASN A 368 6.95 -7.06 18.20
N ALA A 369 5.82 -7.50 17.66
CA ALA A 369 4.61 -6.68 17.59
C ALA A 369 4.07 -6.29 18.99
N ILE A 370 3.99 -7.26 19.91
CA ILE A 370 3.58 -7.01 21.31
C ILE A 370 4.57 -6.07 22.00
N ARG A 371 5.88 -6.32 21.83
CA ARG A 371 6.95 -5.51 22.41
C ARG A 371 6.88 -4.06 21.91
N LEU A 372 6.68 -3.87 20.61
CA LEU A 372 6.58 -2.54 20.00
C LEU A 372 5.33 -1.79 20.48
N SER A 373 4.18 -2.47 20.57
CA SER A 373 2.96 -1.91 21.13
C SER A 373 3.15 -1.44 22.59
N ARG A 374 3.83 -2.24 23.42
CA ARG A 374 4.17 -1.85 24.80
C ARG A 374 5.13 -0.66 24.85
N LEU A 375 6.13 -0.63 23.97
CA LEU A 375 7.08 0.48 23.88
C LEU A 375 6.34 1.78 23.56
N PHE A 376 5.44 1.77 22.57
CA PHE A 376 4.62 2.94 22.23
C PHE A 376 3.64 3.32 23.35
N ALA A 377 3.02 2.35 24.02
CA ALA A 377 2.15 2.61 25.16
C ALA A 377 2.92 3.23 26.34
N TYR A 378 4.12 2.72 26.62
CA TYR A 378 5.03 3.28 27.62
C TYR A 378 5.43 4.70 27.24
N PHE A 379 5.89 4.94 26.01
CA PHE A 379 6.22 6.28 25.53
C PHE A 379 5.04 7.23 25.62
N ARG A 380 3.84 6.80 25.25
CA ARG A 380 2.62 7.61 25.36
C ARG A 380 2.29 7.94 26.82
N THR A 381 2.46 6.99 27.73
CA THR A 381 2.16 7.20 29.15
C THR A 381 3.21 8.11 29.78
N GLU A 382 4.47 7.95 29.39
CA GLU A 382 5.59 8.76 29.87
C GLU A 382 5.54 10.16 29.27
N THR A 383 5.18 10.34 28.00
CA THR A 383 4.94 11.68 27.42
C THR A 383 3.77 12.37 28.11
N LEU A 384 2.69 11.66 28.43
CA LEU A 384 1.58 12.22 29.21
C LEU A 384 1.98 12.54 30.65
N ARG A 385 2.83 11.72 31.27
CA ARG A 385 3.35 11.96 32.62
C ARG A 385 4.31 13.14 32.66
N LEU A 386 5.20 13.23 31.67
CA LEU A 386 6.11 14.35 31.45
C LEU A 386 5.34 15.61 31.06
N GLU A 387 4.25 15.53 30.29
CA GLU A 387 3.35 16.68 30.07
C GLU A 387 2.70 17.14 31.38
N LYS A 388 2.35 16.21 32.27
CA LYS A 388 1.78 16.52 33.59
C LYS A 388 2.83 17.12 34.54
N THR A 389 4.04 16.58 34.58
CA THR A 389 5.17 17.15 35.35
C THR A 389 5.69 18.46 34.73
N ARG A 390 5.61 18.63 33.41
CA ARG A 390 5.83 19.89 32.67
C ARG A 390 4.74 20.93 32.98
N ARG A 391 3.49 20.50 33.20
CA ARG A 391 2.43 21.37 33.73
C ARG A 391 2.68 21.80 35.17
N GLU A 392 3.37 20.97 35.96
CA GLU A 392 3.74 21.29 37.34
C GLU A 392 5.04 22.11 37.44
N ASN A 393 6.00 21.97 36.52
CA ASN A 393 7.36 22.55 36.62
C ASN A 393 7.91 23.25 35.34
N SER A 394 7.09 23.80 34.43
CA SER A 394 7.64 24.62 33.33
C SER A 394 6.86 25.91 33.03
N PHE A 395 7.64 26.99 32.98
CA PHE A 395 7.36 28.40 32.69
C PHE A 395 6.75 29.23 33.82
N HIS A 396 7.65 29.87 34.57
CA HIS A 396 7.39 31.14 35.23
C HIS A 396 7.33 32.26 34.17
N PHE A 397 6.14 32.73 33.83
CA PHE A 397 5.95 34.12 33.36
C PHE A 397 5.97 35.02 34.60
N SER A 398 7.10 35.10 35.32
CA SER A 398 7.11 35.79 36.62
C SER A 398 7.37 37.29 36.57
N ASP A 399 7.79 37.88 35.44
CA ASP A 399 8.43 39.21 35.56
C ASP A 399 7.69 40.39 34.91
N HIS A 400 6.59 40.22 34.16
CA HIS A 400 5.96 41.35 33.45
C HIS A 400 4.43 41.45 33.45
N LEU A 401 3.72 40.72 34.32
CA LEU A 401 2.25 40.76 34.40
C LEU A 401 1.72 41.94 35.23
N SER A 402 2.36 43.10 35.15
CA SER A 402 2.00 44.27 35.95
C SER A 402 1.17 45.28 35.19
N LEU A 403 -0.11 45.42 35.54
CA LEU A 403 -0.90 46.63 35.32
C LEU A 403 -0.24 47.78 36.12
N ARG A 404 0.87 48.32 35.60
CA ARG A 404 1.65 49.35 36.29
C ARG A 404 0.96 50.72 36.23
N ASP A 405 0.37 51.03 35.09
CA ASP A 405 -0.10 52.38 34.76
C ASP A 405 -1.56 52.41 34.28
N GLU A 406 -2.22 53.54 34.50
CA GLU A 406 -3.64 53.78 34.14
C GLU A 406 -3.93 53.53 32.64
N ALA A 407 -2.97 53.82 31.76
CA ALA A 407 -3.07 53.59 30.31
C ALA A 407 -3.23 52.09 29.94
N ALA A 408 -2.63 51.18 30.70
CA ALA A 408 -2.76 49.74 30.48
C ALA A 408 -4.17 49.24 30.85
N LEU A 409 -4.77 49.84 31.89
CA LEU A 409 -6.15 49.56 32.28
C LEU A 409 -7.15 50.09 31.24
N GLU A 410 -6.93 51.30 30.71
CA GLU A 410 -7.78 51.87 29.67
C GLU A 410 -7.78 51.03 28.38
N ASN A 411 -6.61 50.53 27.96
CA ASN A 411 -6.51 49.65 26.79
C ASN A 411 -7.30 48.35 26.99
N LEU A 412 -7.16 47.72 28.16
CA LEU A 412 -7.90 46.50 28.50
C LEU A 412 -9.41 46.73 28.51
N LEU A 413 -9.89 47.87 29.02
CA LEU A 413 -11.30 48.23 29.01
C LEU A 413 -11.85 48.53 27.62
N ARG A 414 -11.06 49.19 26.77
CA ARG A 414 -11.39 49.48 25.37
C ARG A 414 -11.56 48.20 24.56
N VAL A 415 -10.64 47.24 24.71
CA VAL A 415 -10.69 45.93 24.02
C VAL A 415 -11.93 45.13 24.42
N LEU A 416 -12.28 45.15 25.71
CA LEU A 416 -13.47 44.48 26.21
C LEU A 416 -14.77 45.21 25.86
N GLY A 417 -14.71 46.40 25.24
CA GLY A 417 -15.86 47.21 24.86
C GLY A 417 -16.61 47.79 26.05
N VAL A 418 -15.90 48.09 27.15
CA VAL A 418 -16.48 48.68 28.36
C VAL A 418 -16.41 50.20 28.25
N GLU A 419 -17.50 50.81 27.82
CA GLU A 419 -17.55 52.27 27.57
C GLU A 419 -17.85 53.10 28.83
N ARG A 420 -18.35 52.48 29.91
CA ARG A 420 -18.86 53.19 31.09
C ARG A 420 -18.29 52.61 32.38
N TYR A 421 -17.18 53.18 32.81
CA TYR A 421 -16.51 52.84 34.07
C TYR A 421 -16.19 54.10 34.89
N LYS A 422 -15.97 53.91 36.19
CA LYS A 422 -15.44 54.95 37.09
C LYS A 422 -14.40 54.33 38.01
N LEU A 423 -13.21 54.94 38.08
CA LEU A 423 -12.15 54.57 39.01
C LEU A 423 -12.32 55.41 40.31
N SER A 424 -12.25 54.79 41.47
CA SER A 424 -12.41 55.46 42.78
C SER A 424 -11.57 54.79 43.85
N VAL A 425 -11.09 55.56 44.83
CA VAL A 425 -10.39 55.02 46.02
C VAL A 425 -11.40 54.48 47.06
N GLN A 426 -12.67 54.88 46.97
CA GLN A 426 -13.75 54.41 47.84
C GLN A 426 -14.54 53.30 47.16
N GLU A 427 -14.78 52.20 47.90
CA GLU A 427 -15.50 51.00 47.45
C GLU A 427 -16.99 51.25 47.14
N ASN A 428 -17.57 52.32 47.68
CA ASN A 428 -18.95 52.73 47.42
C ASN A 428 -18.99 54.11 46.76
N ILE A 429 -19.64 54.20 45.60
CA ILE A 429 -19.90 55.46 44.91
C ILE A 429 -21.41 55.71 44.89
N SER A 430 -21.85 56.96 45.07
CA SER A 430 -23.22 57.37 44.75
C SER A 430 -23.44 57.31 43.24
N VAL A 431 -24.15 56.28 42.77
CA VAL A 431 -24.48 56.10 41.35
C VAL A 431 -25.77 56.85 41.02
N GLU A 432 -25.77 57.61 39.91
CA GLU A 432 -26.98 58.28 39.40
C GLU A 432 -28.08 57.26 39.02
N SER A 433 -29.34 57.60 39.26
CA SER A 433 -30.51 56.70 39.24
C SER A 433 -30.92 56.10 37.87
N HIS A 434 -30.06 56.14 36.87
CA HIS A 434 -30.33 55.71 35.49
C HIS A 434 -29.66 54.37 35.10
N TYR A 435 -28.99 53.68 36.04
CA TYR A 435 -28.33 52.38 35.83
C TYR A 435 -28.97 51.29 36.68
N ALA A 436 -29.18 50.10 36.10
CA ALA A 436 -29.90 48.99 36.75
C ALA A 436 -29.00 48.11 37.64
N LEU A 437 -27.70 48.01 37.32
CA LEU A 437 -26.72 47.22 38.08
C LEU A 437 -25.31 47.81 37.92
N TYR A 438 -24.50 47.76 38.99
CA TYR A 438 -23.07 48.07 38.92
C TYR A 438 -22.25 46.96 39.60
N LYS A 439 -21.04 46.72 39.10
CA LYS A 439 -20.07 45.80 39.70
C LYS A 439 -18.79 46.53 40.02
N THR A 440 -18.29 46.31 41.23
CA THR A 440 -17.03 46.87 41.71
C THR A 440 -15.98 45.77 41.72
N LEU A 441 -14.80 46.04 41.14
CA LEU A 441 -13.64 45.16 41.16
C LEU A 441 -12.45 45.91 41.79
N PRO A 442 -11.72 45.31 42.75
CA PRO A 442 -10.49 45.91 43.27
C PRO A 442 -9.40 45.84 42.20
N VAL A 443 -8.66 46.93 42.04
CA VAL A 443 -7.55 47.08 41.09
C VAL A 443 -6.40 47.75 41.83
N GLN A 444 -5.19 47.20 41.72
CA GLN A 444 -3.99 47.85 42.24
C GLN A 444 -3.22 48.43 41.06
N LEU A 445 -3.02 49.75 41.06
CA LEU A 445 -2.27 50.48 40.04
C LEU A 445 -1.07 51.12 40.72
N SER A 446 0.13 50.81 40.23
CA SER A 446 1.39 51.18 40.90
C SER A 446 1.40 50.69 42.37
N ASP A 447 1.31 51.61 43.35
CA ASP A 447 1.32 51.32 44.80
C ASP A 447 -0.04 51.59 45.50
N ASP A 448 -1.02 52.17 44.81
CA ASP A 448 -2.31 52.57 45.39
C ASP A 448 -3.44 51.61 45.02
N ALA A 449 -4.34 51.35 45.98
CA ALA A 449 -5.50 50.49 45.80
C ALA A 449 -6.71 51.30 45.32
N TYR A 450 -7.22 50.95 44.15
CA TYR A 450 -8.41 51.52 43.53
C TYR A 450 -9.53 50.49 43.41
N PHE A 451 -10.75 50.99 43.24
CA PHE A 451 -11.92 50.23 42.89
C PHE A 451 -12.40 50.68 41.51
N LEU A 452 -12.49 49.73 40.57
CA LEU A 452 -13.05 49.93 39.24
C LEU A 452 -14.54 49.59 39.27
N HIS A 453 -15.37 50.59 39.05
CA HIS A 453 -16.82 50.46 39.03
C HIS A 453 -17.31 50.41 37.59
N LEU A 454 -17.87 49.27 37.20
CA LEU A 454 -18.46 49.03 35.88
C LEU A 454 -19.97 49.31 35.95
N LEU A 455 -20.46 50.20 35.09
CA LEU A 455 -21.85 50.67 35.11
C LEU A 455 -22.64 50.07 33.93
N PHE A 456 -23.64 49.24 34.23
CA PHE A 456 -24.42 48.54 33.22
C PHE A 456 -25.87 49.07 33.15
N LYS A 457 -26.38 49.26 31.93
CA LYS A 457 -27.81 49.55 31.70
C LYS A 457 -28.67 48.29 31.76
N GLU A 458 -28.15 47.18 31.24
CA GLU A 458 -28.71 45.82 31.30
C GLU A 458 -27.57 44.84 31.60
N TYR A 459 -27.83 43.76 32.35
CA TYR A 459 -26.81 42.80 32.77
C TYR A 459 -27.08 41.42 32.16
N GLY A 460 -26.62 41.24 30.92
CA GLY A 460 -26.78 40.01 30.14
C GLY A 460 -25.53 39.11 30.17
N ARG A 461 -25.50 38.13 29.27
CA ARG A 461 -24.37 37.18 29.15
C ARG A 461 -23.06 37.87 28.72
N LYS A 462 -23.15 38.91 27.88
CA LYS A 462 -21.99 39.69 27.42
C LYS A 462 -21.32 40.41 28.60
N GLU A 463 -22.12 41.09 29.42
CA GLU A 463 -21.64 41.85 30.58
C GLU A 463 -21.09 40.91 31.68
N GLN A 464 -21.72 39.75 31.90
CA GLN A 464 -21.20 38.73 32.82
C GLN A 464 -19.82 38.22 32.42
N ARG A 465 -19.59 37.99 31.11
CA ARG A 465 -18.30 37.53 30.58
C ARG A 465 -17.24 38.63 30.60
N GLN A 466 -17.61 39.89 30.35
CA GLN A 466 -16.71 41.03 30.55
C GLN A 466 -16.22 41.10 32.00
N VAL A 467 -17.14 40.99 32.97
CA VAL A 467 -16.81 41.02 34.40
C VAL A 467 -15.95 39.82 34.81
N SER A 468 -16.22 38.61 34.31
CA SER A 468 -15.42 37.42 34.66
C SER A 468 -13.99 37.52 34.15
N LEU A 469 -13.78 37.96 32.90
CA LEU A 469 -12.45 38.13 32.30
C LEU A 469 -11.66 39.25 33.00
N LEU A 470 -12.34 40.36 33.36
CA LEU A 470 -11.74 41.43 34.17
C LEU A 470 -11.32 40.91 35.55
N SER A 471 -12.19 40.19 36.24
CA SER A 471 -11.90 39.66 37.58
C SER A 471 -10.74 38.66 37.58
N ALA A 472 -10.64 37.79 36.57
CA ALA A 472 -9.55 36.83 36.43
C ALA A 472 -8.20 37.53 36.19
N SER A 473 -8.18 38.54 35.31
CA SER A 473 -6.97 39.29 34.97
C SER A 473 -6.48 40.15 36.14
N LEU A 474 -7.39 40.72 36.94
CA LEU A 474 -7.06 41.57 38.09
C LEU A 474 -6.66 40.78 39.34
N SER A 475 -7.26 39.62 39.58
CA SER A 475 -6.99 38.81 40.79
C SER A 475 -5.66 38.05 40.74
N ALA A 476 -5.15 37.72 39.55
CA ALA A 476 -3.84 37.10 39.38
C ALA A 476 -2.72 37.93 40.04
N HIS A 477 -2.82 39.27 39.99
CA HIS A 477 -1.83 40.21 40.49
C HIS A 477 -1.80 40.32 42.03
N LEU A 478 -2.91 40.03 42.72
CA LEU A 478 -3.01 40.12 44.19
C LEU A 478 -2.41 38.90 44.91
N SER A 479 -2.13 37.81 44.20
CA SER A 479 -1.77 36.51 44.79
C SER A 479 -0.26 36.24 44.93
N GLU A 480 0.59 37.05 44.29
CA GLU A 480 2.06 36.85 44.27
C GLU A 480 2.79 37.27 45.56
N SER A 481 2.20 38.12 46.39
CA SER A 481 2.83 38.65 47.61
C SER A 481 2.92 37.66 48.78
N SER A 482 2.44 36.42 48.63
CA SER A 482 2.29 35.45 49.74
C SER A 482 2.99 34.09 49.57
N ARG A 483 3.93 33.94 48.62
CA ARG A 483 4.61 32.64 48.38
C ARG A 483 6.14 32.73 48.29
N GLN A 484 6.78 33.41 49.23
CA GLN A 484 8.20 33.22 49.52
C GLN A 484 8.39 32.57 50.89
N SER A 485 8.26 31.24 50.95
CA SER A 485 8.95 30.41 51.94
C SER A 485 8.64 28.94 51.70
N GLN A 486 9.64 28.19 51.24
CA GLN A 486 9.94 26.78 51.56
C GLN A 486 10.52 26.07 50.34
N SER A 487 11.84 25.98 50.30
CA SER A 487 12.53 24.85 49.69
C SER A 487 13.85 24.68 50.41
N GLU A 488 13.89 23.73 51.34
CA GLU A 488 15.14 23.06 51.73
C GLU A 488 14.86 21.59 52.06
N ASN A 489 15.77 20.76 51.55
CA ASN A 489 16.05 19.36 51.86
C ASN A 489 15.09 18.26 51.37
N SER A 490 15.58 17.51 50.37
CA SER A 490 16.00 16.14 50.67
C SER A 490 17.07 15.67 49.68
N SER A 491 18.17 15.22 50.24
CA SER A 491 19.25 14.51 49.57
C SER A 491 18.84 13.08 49.21
N ASP A 492 19.55 12.58 48.20
CA ASP A 492 19.97 11.19 47.97
C ASP A 492 19.28 10.45 46.81
N ILE A 493 20.11 9.78 45.98
CA ILE A 493 19.90 9.24 44.61
C ILE A 493 20.29 10.21 43.47
N PHE A 494 21.46 10.87 43.53
CA PHE A 494 21.81 11.98 42.62
C PHE A 494 22.76 11.69 41.43
N SER A 495 23.09 10.45 41.08
CA SER A 495 24.12 10.22 40.03
C SER A 495 23.68 9.41 38.81
N ARG A 496 22.50 8.78 38.84
CA ARG A 496 21.89 8.12 37.66
C ARG A 496 20.68 8.85 37.08
N GLN A 497 20.07 9.73 37.88
CA GLN A 497 19.00 10.62 37.44
C GLN A 497 19.54 11.86 36.72
N MET A 498 20.78 12.28 37.00
CA MET A 498 21.33 13.50 36.41
C MET A 498 21.52 13.39 34.90
N ASN A 499 22.07 12.29 34.37
CA ASN A 499 22.21 12.13 32.91
C ASN A 499 20.86 12.05 32.18
N LEU A 500 19.85 11.41 32.79
CA LEU A 500 18.50 11.38 32.21
C LEU A 500 17.83 12.76 32.26
N VAL A 501 17.96 13.49 33.38
CA VAL A 501 17.44 14.86 33.51
C VAL A 501 18.16 15.81 32.56
N GLN A 502 19.45 15.63 32.33
CA GLN A 502 20.27 16.46 31.46
C GLN A 502 19.98 16.14 29.99
N ASP A 503 19.88 14.85 29.61
CA ASP A 503 19.40 14.44 28.28
C ASP A 503 17.97 14.94 28.00
N TYR A 504 17.09 14.94 29.01
CA TYR A 504 15.74 15.48 28.88
C TYR A 504 15.71 17.02 28.85
N GLN A 505 16.58 17.71 29.59
CA GLN A 505 16.74 19.17 29.53
C GLN A 505 17.28 19.58 28.16
N ASP A 506 18.27 18.85 27.65
CA ASP A 506 18.83 19.07 26.32
C ASP A 506 17.81 18.75 25.23
N TYR A 507 16.99 17.70 25.40
CA TYR A 507 15.88 17.41 24.48
C TYR A 507 14.78 18.48 24.53
N ILE A 508 14.43 19.00 25.71
CA ILE A 508 13.44 20.08 25.85
C ILE A 508 13.98 21.38 25.27
N ALA A 509 15.24 21.72 25.56
CA ALA A 509 15.91 22.90 25.00
C ALA A 509 16.03 22.76 23.48
N ALA A 510 16.38 21.58 22.96
CA ALA A 510 16.40 21.30 21.53
C ALA A 510 15.00 21.37 20.92
N SER A 511 13.97 20.83 21.58
CA SER A 511 12.58 20.87 21.11
C SER A 511 12.01 22.28 21.11
N GLN A 512 12.33 23.09 22.14
CA GLN A 512 11.97 24.51 22.21
C GLN A 512 12.72 25.32 21.18
N HIS A 513 14.04 25.12 21.04
CA HIS A 513 14.84 25.77 20.02
C HIS A 513 14.38 25.36 18.61
N LEU A 514 14.00 24.10 18.39
CA LEU A 514 13.42 23.64 17.12
C LEU A 514 12.05 24.28 16.88
N PHE A 515 11.19 24.39 17.89
CA PHE A 515 9.89 25.04 17.77
C PHE A 515 10.03 26.55 17.51
N GLU A 516 10.89 27.24 18.26
CA GLU A 516 11.22 28.64 18.06
C GLU A 516 11.87 28.86 16.70
N SER A 517 12.84 28.04 16.29
CA SER A 517 13.44 28.09 14.95
C SER A 517 12.41 27.81 13.85
N SER A 518 11.46 26.90 14.08
CA SER A 518 10.40 26.59 13.12
C SER A 518 9.42 27.75 12.98
N ILE A 519 9.04 28.41 14.08
CA ILE A 519 8.17 29.60 14.05
C ILE A 519 8.92 30.83 13.51
N GLN A 520 10.22 30.94 13.78
CA GLN A 520 11.08 31.96 13.18
C GLN A 520 11.28 31.74 11.68
N GLY A 521 11.22 30.49 11.20
CA GLY A 521 11.31 30.11 9.79
C GLY A 521 9.98 30.11 9.04
N LEU A 522 8.84 30.41 9.70
CA LEU A 522 7.56 30.56 9.01
C LEU A 522 7.62 31.75 8.05
N SER A 523 6.96 31.62 6.89
CA SER A 523 6.80 32.70 5.91
C SER A 523 5.73 33.73 6.29
N SER A 524 5.14 33.60 7.49
CA SER A 524 4.12 34.49 8.04
C SER A 524 4.61 35.15 9.32
N ALA A 525 4.22 36.39 9.57
CA ALA A 525 4.52 37.10 10.80
C ALA A 525 3.53 36.66 11.91
N VAL A 526 4.06 36.09 13.00
CA VAL A 526 3.26 35.55 14.12
C VAL A 526 3.54 36.36 15.39
N LEU A 527 2.46 36.83 16.02
CA LEU A 527 2.44 37.57 17.29
C LEU A 527 1.58 36.82 18.30
N VAL A 528 2.01 36.82 19.55
CA VAL A 528 1.19 36.36 20.68
C VAL A 528 1.17 37.46 21.73
N ALA A 529 -0.02 37.82 22.21
CA ALA A 529 -0.20 38.86 23.21
C ALA A 529 -1.27 38.49 24.24
N ASP A 530 -1.27 39.15 25.40
CA ASP A 530 -2.41 39.13 26.30
C ASP A 530 -3.55 40.04 25.79
N LEU A 531 -4.69 40.07 26.50
CA LEU A 531 -5.81 40.96 26.13
C LEU A 531 -5.51 42.46 26.35
N SER A 532 -4.49 42.82 27.13
CA SER A 532 -4.05 44.21 27.26
C SER A 532 -3.16 44.66 26.10
N GLY A 533 -2.76 43.72 25.24
CA GLY A 533 -1.96 43.95 24.05
C GLY A 533 -0.46 43.82 24.29
N ASN A 534 -0.02 43.38 25.48
CA ASN A 534 1.40 43.17 25.75
C ASN A 534 1.89 41.93 25.00
N LEU A 535 2.97 42.10 24.24
CA LEU A 535 3.53 41.02 23.43
C LEU A 535 4.22 39.98 24.31
N LEU A 536 3.71 38.75 24.26
CA LEU A 536 4.30 37.57 24.88
C LEU A 536 5.31 36.89 23.95
N PHE A 537 5.08 36.98 22.64
CA PHE A 537 5.96 36.41 21.62
C PHE A 537 5.82 37.16 20.29
N ARG A 538 6.92 37.25 19.54
CA ARG A 538 6.95 37.69 18.14
C ARG A 538 8.05 36.96 17.38
N ASN A 539 7.79 36.54 16.15
CA ASN A 539 8.84 36.00 15.28
C ASN A 539 9.63 37.12 14.57
N THR A 540 10.72 36.74 13.90
CA THR A 540 11.64 37.67 13.22
C THR A 540 10.95 38.49 12.12
N LEU A 541 9.97 37.90 11.42
CA LEU A 541 9.24 38.58 10.35
C LEU A 541 8.40 39.75 10.85
N VAL A 542 7.82 39.67 12.05
CA VAL A 542 7.09 40.80 12.67
C VAL A 542 7.93 42.06 12.72
N ALA A 543 9.21 41.93 13.13
CA ALA A 543 10.11 43.06 13.20
C ALA A 543 10.39 43.65 11.81
N SER A 544 10.47 42.82 10.78
CA SER A 544 10.70 43.27 9.40
C SER A 544 9.47 43.91 8.75
N TRP A 545 8.25 43.48 9.11
CA TRP A 545 7.02 43.92 8.45
C TRP A 545 6.36 45.12 9.13
N LEU A 546 6.29 45.15 10.48
CA LEU A 546 5.41 46.10 11.17
C LEU A 546 6.11 47.30 11.80
N ASP A 547 7.36 47.20 12.32
CA ASP A 547 7.99 48.41 12.92
C ASP A 547 9.49 48.39 13.25
N GLY A 548 10.33 47.53 12.67
CA GLY A 548 11.74 47.48 13.04
C GLY A 548 12.00 47.26 14.55
N GLY A 549 11.01 46.75 15.28
CA GLY A 549 11.09 46.35 16.69
C GLY A 549 10.73 47.37 17.78
N LYS A 550 10.25 48.58 17.45
CA LYS A 550 10.06 49.67 18.45
C LYS A 550 8.76 49.64 19.27
N ALA A 551 7.65 49.15 18.73
CA ALA A 551 6.39 49.05 19.46
C ALA A 551 6.32 47.75 20.30
N GLU A 552 5.96 47.89 21.59
CA GLU A 552 5.79 46.76 22.51
C GLU A 552 4.33 46.27 22.62
N ASN A 553 3.37 46.99 22.02
CA ASN A 553 1.94 46.69 22.12
C ASN A 553 1.31 46.26 20.77
N LEU A 554 0.58 45.14 20.77
CA LEU A 554 -0.06 44.52 19.61
C LEU A 554 -1.04 45.46 18.87
N TYR A 555 -1.86 46.21 19.61
CA TYR A 555 -2.91 47.03 19.00
C TYR A 555 -2.33 48.18 18.17
N VAL A 556 -1.26 48.81 18.68
CA VAL A 556 -0.55 49.89 17.99
C VAL A 556 0.13 49.38 16.71
N MET A 557 0.63 48.13 16.72
CA MET A 557 1.26 47.54 15.54
C MET A 557 0.25 47.30 14.42
N LEU A 558 -0.95 46.82 14.75
CA LEU A 558 -1.97 46.45 13.76
C LEU A 558 -2.75 47.66 13.20
N GLU A 559 -2.77 48.80 13.89
CA GLU A 559 -3.37 50.05 13.36
C GLU A 559 -2.67 50.55 12.08
N ARG A 560 -1.43 50.11 11.78
CA ARG A 560 -0.73 50.41 10.52
C ARG A 560 -1.26 49.64 9.32
N CYS A 561 -1.98 48.54 9.56
CA CYS A 561 -2.61 47.76 8.52
C CYS A 561 -3.96 48.39 8.17
N GLN A 562 -4.08 48.91 6.95
CA GLN A 562 -5.33 49.47 6.43
C GLN A 562 -6.26 48.32 6.00
N LEU A 563 -7.33 48.07 6.76
CA LEU A 563 -8.28 47.00 6.47
C LEU A 563 -8.97 47.21 5.11
N VAL A 564 -9.13 46.12 4.35
CA VAL A 564 -9.84 46.12 3.07
C VAL A 564 -11.33 45.84 3.32
N GLY A 565 -12.19 46.83 3.07
CA GLY A 565 -13.65 46.73 3.22
C GLY A 565 -14.24 47.77 4.19
N ARG A 566 -15.52 47.63 4.55
CA ARG A 566 -16.20 48.49 5.54
C ARG A 566 -16.15 47.88 6.94
N VAL A 567 -14.97 47.44 7.39
CA VAL A 567 -14.76 46.78 8.69
C VAL A 567 -13.75 47.59 9.50
N THR A 568 -14.00 47.84 10.79
CA THR A 568 -13.06 48.52 11.67
C THR A 568 -12.31 47.54 12.58
N TRP A 569 -11.10 47.91 13.05
CA TRP A 569 -10.35 47.09 13.99
C TRP A 569 -11.14 46.76 15.27
N SER A 570 -12.00 47.67 15.73
CA SER A 570 -12.88 47.42 16.87
C SER A 570 -13.84 46.26 16.62
N ASP A 571 -14.42 46.17 15.41
CA ASP A 571 -15.32 45.07 15.03
C ASP A 571 -14.56 43.74 15.00
N VAL A 572 -13.34 43.75 14.47
CA VAL A 572 -12.46 42.58 14.38
C VAL A 572 -12.11 42.04 15.77
N TRP A 573 -11.71 42.92 16.70
CA TRP A 573 -11.36 42.52 18.07
C TRP A 573 -12.58 42.01 18.84
N GLN A 574 -13.73 42.68 18.71
CA GLN A 574 -14.97 42.23 19.34
C GLN A 574 -15.39 40.86 18.81
N GLN A 575 -15.29 40.61 17.51
CA GLN A 575 -15.60 39.31 16.92
C GLN A 575 -14.61 38.22 17.36
N ALA A 576 -13.33 38.56 17.47
CA ALA A 576 -12.29 37.60 17.89
C ALA A 576 -12.38 37.23 19.38
N VAL A 577 -12.86 38.13 20.25
CA VAL A 577 -12.88 37.94 21.71
C VAL A 577 -14.27 37.58 22.26
N LEU A 578 -15.36 38.06 21.66
CA LEU A 578 -16.71 38.02 22.27
C LEU A 578 -17.68 37.01 21.63
N THR A 579 -17.41 36.45 20.46
CA THR A 579 -18.36 35.54 19.77
C THR A 579 -18.30 34.12 20.35
N GLU A 580 -19.45 33.56 20.77
CA GLU A 580 -19.61 32.16 21.20
C GLU A 580 -19.98 31.25 20.02
N GLN A 581 -19.51 30.00 20.07
CA GLN A 581 -20.04 28.87 19.28
C GLN A 581 -21.56 28.75 19.49
N GLU A 582 -22.36 28.90 18.44
CA GLU A 582 -23.66 28.25 18.44
C GLU A 582 -23.42 26.75 18.49
N MET A 583 -23.76 26.12 19.63
CA MET A 583 -23.81 24.67 19.79
C MET A 583 -24.91 24.09 18.91
N GLY A 584 -24.63 23.97 17.61
CA GLY A 584 -25.27 23.02 16.72
C GLY A 584 -24.64 21.65 16.94
N SER A 585 -25.44 20.71 17.43
CA SER A 585 -25.11 19.31 17.65
C SER A 585 -24.70 18.62 16.35
N GLU A 586 -23.43 18.73 15.96
CA GLU A 586 -22.67 17.75 15.13
C GLU A 586 -21.25 18.20 14.75
N SER A 587 -20.68 19.25 15.34
CA SER A 587 -19.28 19.61 15.07
C SER A 587 -18.31 19.15 16.15
N VAL A 588 -17.26 18.49 15.67
CA VAL A 588 -16.10 17.93 16.36
C VAL A 588 -15.56 18.87 17.44
N ALA A 589 -15.36 18.36 18.65
CA ALA A 589 -14.72 19.08 19.75
C ALA A 589 -13.33 19.62 19.32
N GLY A 590 -13.22 20.93 19.09
CA GLY A 590 -11.92 21.59 18.93
C GLY A 590 -11.79 22.70 17.89
N SER A 591 -12.79 23.02 17.06
CA SER A 591 -12.64 24.09 16.07
C SER A 591 -12.74 25.50 16.70
N GLN A 592 -11.59 26.10 17.02
CA GLN A 592 -11.49 27.53 17.38
C GLN A 592 -11.86 28.40 16.16
N GLN A 593 -12.68 29.44 16.38
CA GLN A 593 -13.08 30.34 15.32
C GLN A 593 -11.94 31.33 15.03
N VAL A 594 -11.42 31.27 13.80
CA VAL A 594 -10.37 32.17 13.32
C VAL A 594 -11.04 33.38 12.67
N VAL A 595 -10.77 34.59 13.15
CA VAL A 595 -11.23 35.82 12.50
C VAL A 595 -10.16 36.25 11.50
N GLY A 596 -10.47 36.10 10.21
CA GLY A 596 -9.60 36.48 9.11
C GLY A 596 -10.04 37.79 8.46
N VAL A 597 -9.11 38.73 8.31
CA VAL A 597 -9.33 40.00 7.59
C VAL A 597 -8.19 40.25 6.60
N GLU A 598 -8.51 40.86 5.46
CA GLU A 598 -7.49 41.33 4.52
C GLU A 598 -7.15 42.79 4.83
N ALA A 599 -5.87 43.13 4.74
CA ALA A 599 -5.38 44.48 4.96
C ALA A 599 -4.27 44.82 3.96
N ARG A 600 -4.02 46.11 3.80
CA ARG A 600 -2.84 46.64 3.11
C ARG A 600 -1.86 47.20 4.11
N LEU A 601 -0.60 46.81 3.94
CA LEU A 601 0.51 47.28 4.74
C LEU A 601 1.40 48.15 3.85
N GLU A 602 1.54 49.42 4.23
CA GLU A 602 2.45 50.36 3.56
C GLU A 602 3.85 50.26 4.20
N ARG A 603 4.85 49.99 3.38
CA ARG A 603 6.28 50.02 3.74
C ARG A 603 6.95 51.15 2.95
N ASP A 604 8.05 51.71 3.45
CA ASP A 604 8.82 52.89 2.96
C ASP A 604 9.01 53.09 1.43
N ASN A 605 8.63 52.14 0.56
CA ASN A 605 8.39 52.34 -0.88
C ASN A 605 7.54 51.24 -1.56
N ASP A 606 6.84 50.37 -0.82
CA ASP A 606 6.09 49.23 -1.39
C ASP A 606 4.79 48.95 -0.61
N VAL A 607 3.77 48.48 -1.32
CA VAL A 607 2.45 48.17 -0.75
C VAL A 607 2.23 46.67 -0.81
N MET A 608 2.04 46.08 0.36
CA MET A 608 1.87 44.65 0.54
C MET A 608 0.40 44.33 0.85
N ASP A 609 -0.19 43.39 0.12
CA ASP A 609 -1.51 42.85 0.46
C ASP A 609 -1.31 41.70 1.46
N VAL A 610 -1.89 41.81 2.65
CA VAL A 610 -1.72 40.83 3.74
C VAL A 610 -3.06 40.26 4.22
N ALA A 611 -3.06 39.00 4.63
CA ALA A 611 -4.15 38.36 5.35
C ALA A 611 -3.81 38.25 6.83
N ILE A 612 -4.67 38.77 7.71
CA ILE A 612 -4.49 38.80 9.16
C ILE A 612 -5.52 37.89 9.80
N ASN A 613 -5.07 36.85 10.48
CA ASN A 613 -5.89 35.88 11.19
C ASN A 613 -5.66 36.03 12.70
N ILE A 614 -6.75 36.24 13.44
CA ILE A 614 -6.72 36.43 14.89
C ILE A 614 -7.49 35.29 15.56
N VAL A 615 -6.85 34.68 16.56
CA VAL A 615 -7.45 33.64 17.41
C VAL A 615 -7.28 34.03 18.86
N CYS A 616 -8.38 34.09 19.61
CA CYS A 616 -8.36 34.21 21.06
C CYS A 616 -8.56 32.83 21.67
N PHE A 617 -7.71 32.43 22.60
CA PHE A 617 -7.93 31.21 23.37
C PHE A 617 -7.54 31.37 24.83
N GLU A 618 -8.21 30.61 25.69
CA GLU A 618 -7.88 30.56 27.10
C GLU A 618 -6.69 29.62 27.30
N ASP A 619 -5.60 30.13 27.87
CA ASP A 619 -4.49 29.31 28.29
C ASP A 619 -4.96 28.35 29.38
N LYS A 620 -4.97 27.05 29.06
CA LYS A 620 -5.40 25.98 29.95
C LYS A 620 -4.56 25.88 31.24
N ARG A 621 -3.43 26.58 31.35
CA ARG A 621 -2.55 26.62 32.54
C ARG A 621 -2.87 27.79 33.48
N THR A 622 -3.01 28.99 32.93
CA THR A 622 -3.23 30.23 33.72
C THR A 622 -4.71 30.62 33.83
N GLY A 623 -5.58 30.06 32.98
CA GLY A 623 -6.97 30.49 32.85
C GLY A 623 -7.11 31.88 32.21
N LEU A 624 -6.01 32.44 31.69
CA LEU A 624 -5.99 33.77 31.09
C LEU A 624 -6.16 33.68 29.57
N PRO A 625 -6.94 34.59 28.98
CA PRO A 625 -7.10 34.70 27.53
C PRO A 625 -5.82 35.24 26.85
N VAL A 626 -5.41 34.58 25.78
CA VAL A 626 -4.25 34.90 24.96
C VAL A 626 -4.68 35.08 23.50
N LEU A 627 -4.16 36.12 22.85
CA LEU A 627 -4.37 36.42 21.44
C LEU A 627 -3.19 35.90 20.63
N VAL A 628 -3.47 35.15 19.56
CA VAL A 628 -2.50 34.80 18.54
C VAL A 628 -2.91 35.46 17.23
N VAL A 629 -2.00 36.24 16.66
CA VAL A 629 -2.19 36.93 15.38
C VAL A 629 -1.19 36.40 14.38
N ASN A 630 -1.69 35.93 13.25
CA ASN A 630 -0.89 35.48 12.12
C ASN A 630 -1.13 36.40 10.92
N ILE A 631 -0.07 36.93 10.33
CA ILE A 631 -0.10 37.82 9.17
C ILE A 631 0.64 37.14 8.03
N SER A 632 -0.04 36.88 6.92
CA SER A 632 0.52 36.22 5.74
C SER A 632 0.55 37.16 4.54
N ASP A 633 1.64 37.11 3.76
CA ASP A 633 1.72 37.79 2.47
C ASP A 633 0.78 37.11 1.46
N ILE A 634 -0.15 37.87 0.89
CA ILE A 634 -1.04 37.41 -0.19
C ILE A 634 -0.85 38.22 -1.47
N SER A 635 0.23 39.01 -1.58
CA SER A 635 0.48 39.91 -2.70
C SER A 635 0.59 39.18 -4.03
N GLN A 636 1.29 38.04 -4.09
CA GLN A 636 1.38 37.25 -5.33
C GLN A 636 0.02 36.67 -5.75
N ILE A 637 -0.75 36.16 -4.79
CA ILE A 637 -2.08 35.62 -5.03
C ILE A 637 -3.02 36.73 -5.55
N LYS A 638 -2.97 37.92 -4.95
CA LYS A 638 -3.76 39.08 -5.40
C LYS A 638 -3.32 39.60 -6.77
N LYS A 639 -2.02 39.63 -7.08
CA LYS A 639 -1.50 40.00 -8.40
C LYS A 639 -1.97 39.02 -9.47
N ALA A 640 -1.88 37.71 -9.22
CA ALA A 640 -2.39 36.68 -10.13
C ALA A 640 -3.90 36.79 -10.34
N GLN A 641 -4.67 37.01 -9.27
CA GLN A 641 -6.12 37.19 -9.37
C GLN A 641 -6.50 38.43 -10.17
N ARG A 642 -5.80 39.56 -10.00
CA ARG A 642 -6.01 40.79 -10.79
C ARG A 642 -5.71 40.56 -12.27
N ALA A 643 -4.56 39.95 -12.58
CA ALA A 643 -4.17 39.63 -13.95
C ALA A 643 -5.20 38.71 -14.64
N ARG A 644 -5.69 37.69 -13.94
CA ARG A 644 -6.76 36.81 -14.43
C ARG A 644 -8.06 37.56 -14.74
N ASN A 645 -8.48 38.44 -13.84
CA ASN A 645 -9.71 39.22 -14.04
C ASN A 645 -9.59 40.20 -15.21
N GLU A 646 -8.46 40.92 -15.31
CA GLU A 646 -8.15 41.81 -16.45
C GLU A 646 -8.15 41.06 -17.78
N MET A 647 -7.63 39.83 -17.80
CA MET A 647 -7.62 38.95 -18.97
C MET A 647 -9.04 38.57 -19.44
N ILE A 648 -9.91 38.17 -18.50
CA ILE A 648 -11.30 37.77 -18.78
C ILE A 648 -12.10 38.95 -19.35
N ASP A 649 -11.93 40.14 -18.77
CA ASP A 649 -12.62 41.35 -19.21
C ASP A 649 -12.20 41.75 -20.63
N PHE A 650 -10.91 41.61 -20.97
CA PHE A 650 -10.40 41.92 -22.30
C PHE A 650 -10.92 40.96 -23.39
N ILE A 651 -10.87 39.65 -23.15
CA ILE A 651 -11.36 38.63 -24.12
C ILE A 651 -12.84 38.84 -24.40
N SER A 652 -13.61 39.11 -23.34
CA SER A 652 -15.05 39.36 -23.44
C SER A 652 -15.36 40.58 -24.31
N HIS A 653 -14.51 41.61 -24.29
CA HIS A 653 -14.67 42.80 -25.11
C HIS A 653 -14.36 42.55 -26.59
N ASP A 654 -13.22 41.91 -26.88
CA ASP A 654 -12.70 41.79 -28.24
C ASP A 654 -13.26 40.61 -29.04
N MET A 655 -13.72 39.54 -28.38
CA MET A 655 -14.51 38.49 -29.03
C MET A 655 -15.94 38.95 -29.36
N ARG A 656 -16.50 39.86 -28.57
CA ARG A 656 -17.87 40.36 -28.79
C ARG A 656 -17.98 41.14 -30.09
N SER A 657 -16.93 41.83 -30.53
CA SER A 657 -16.92 42.64 -31.77
C SER A 657 -17.10 41.83 -33.08
N PRO A 658 -16.31 40.77 -33.38
CA PRO A 658 -16.53 39.94 -34.57
C PRO A 658 -17.85 39.18 -34.49
N ILE A 659 -18.27 38.72 -33.31
CA ILE A 659 -19.55 38.02 -33.12
C ILE A 659 -20.73 38.97 -33.35
N ALA A 660 -20.68 40.20 -32.82
CA ALA A 660 -21.69 41.22 -33.06
C ALA A 660 -21.75 41.63 -34.54
N SER A 661 -20.59 41.69 -35.21
CA SER A 661 -20.49 41.97 -36.64
C SER A 661 -21.09 40.85 -37.48
N LEU A 662 -20.86 39.58 -37.12
CA LEU A 662 -21.53 38.41 -37.71
C LEU A 662 -23.05 38.49 -37.54
N GLN A 663 -23.53 38.76 -36.32
CA GLN A 663 -24.95 38.91 -36.04
C GLN A 663 -25.58 40.06 -36.84
N SER A 664 -24.86 41.18 -37.00
CA SER A 664 -25.31 42.31 -37.82
C SER A 664 -25.38 41.97 -39.31
N LEU A 665 -24.42 41.21 -39.84
CA LEU A 665 -24.41 40.77 -41.24
C LEU A 665 -25.54 39.80 -41.54
N VAL A 666 -25.80 38.85 -40.61
CA VAL A 666 -26.93 37.92 -40.72
C VAL A 666 -28.26 38.68 -40.70
N ARG A 667 -28.46 39.60 -39.76
CA ARG A 667 -29.66 40.45 -39.70
C ARG A 667 -29.83 41.31 -40.96
N GLN A 668 -28.76 41.90 -41.48
CA GLN A 668 -28.81 42.70 -42.70
C GLN A 668 -29.22 41.87 -43.93
N ALA A 669 -28.81 40.60 -43.99
CA ALA A 669 -29.22 39.68 -45.04
C ALA A 669 -30.69 39.24 -44.91
N GLU A 670 -31.19 39.10 -43.67
CA GLU A 670 -32.60 38.80 -43.39
C GLU A 670 -33.53 40.00 -43.68
N ASP A 671 -33.16 41.20 -43.21
CA ASP A 671 -33.99 42.40 -43.26
C ASP A 671 -33.98 43.08 -44.64
N SER A 672 -32.97 42.85 -45.48
CA SER A 672 -32.85 43.48 -46.81
C SER A 672 -32.24 42.54 -47.85
N PRO A 673 -33.02 41.57 -48.35
CA PRO A 673 -32.57 40.62 -49.36
C PRO A 673 -32.10 41.35 -50.64
N GLY A 674 -30.82 41.20 -51.00
CA GLY A 674 -30.23 41.74 -52.24
C GLY A 674 -29.31 42.95 -52.08
N VAL A 675 -29.11 43.48 -50.87
CA VAL A 675 -28.18 44.63 -50.61
C VAL A 675 -26.70 44.23 -50.71
N LEU A 676 -26.37 42.98 -50.36
CA LEU A 676 -25.06 42.38 -50.56
C LEU A 676 -25.23 41.19 -51.52
N SER A 677 -24.28 41.00 -52.43
CA SER A 677 -24.25 39.74 -53.19
C SER A 677 -24.00 38.57 -52.23
N MET A 678 -24.56 37.39 -52.52
CA MET A 678 -24.37 36.21 -51.68
C MET A 678 -22.89 35.87 -51.49
N SER A 679 -22.06 36.10 -52.51
CA SER A 679 -20.61 35.91 -52.44
C SER A 679 -19.92 36.91 -51.48
N GLU A 680 -20.33 38.18 -51.47
CA GLU A 680 -19.79 39.18 -50.53
C GLU A 680 -20.23 38.93 -49.09
N LEU A 681 -21.48 38.50 -48.88
CA LEU A 681 -21.98 38.12 -47.58
C LEU A 681 -21.18 36.94 -47.02
N LEU A 682 -21.04 35.86 -47.79
CA LEU A 682 -20.26 34.68 -47.39
C LEU A 682 -18.80 35.02 -47.12
N LYS A 683 -18.17 35.88 -47.94
CA LYS A 683 -16.78 36.32 -47.73
C LYS A 683 -16.62 37.12 -46.43
N LYS A 684 -17.57 37.98 -46.09
CA LYS A 684 -17.55 38.73 -44.82
C LYS A 684 -17.81 37.83 -43.61
N VAL A 685 -18.78 36.91 -43.72
CA VAL A 685 -19.09 35.93 -42.67
C VAL A 685 -17.87 35.03 -42.39
N ASP A 686 -17.28 34.46 -43.43
CA ASP A 686 -16.07 33.64 -43.31
C ASP A 686 -14.92 34.45 -42.66
N GLY A 687 -14.69 35.69 -43.10
CA GLY A 687 -13.67 36.57 -42.53
C GLY A 687 -13.85 36.88 -41.04
N HIS A 688 -15.08 37.16 -40.58
CA HIS A 688 -15.34 37.40 -39.15
C HIS A 688 -15.33 36.12 -38.32
N SER A 689 -15.76 34.99 -38.89
CA SER A 689 -15.73 33.67 -38.23
C SER A 689 -14.30 33.20 -38.00
N ARG A 690 -13.45 33.22 -39.04
CA ARG A 690 -12.02 32.91 -38.93
C ARG A 690 -11.32 33.82 -37.93
N ARG A 691 -11.65 35.11 -37.93
CA ARG A 691 -11.09 36.05 -36.94
C ARG A 691 -11.47 35.67 -35.50
N ALA A 692 -12.73 35.29 -35.24
CA ALA A 692 -13.16 34.86 -33.91
C ALA A 692 -12.51 33.53 -33.50
N LEU A 693 -12.33 32.59 -34.43
CA LEU A 693 -11.64 31.33 -34.18
C LEU A 693 -10.16 31.54 -33.86
N ASN A 694 -9.45 32.33 -34.66
CA ASN A 694 -8.05 32.67 -34.42
C ASN A 694 -7.86 33.31 -33.04
N PHE A 695 -8.80 34.16 -32.60
CA PHE A 695 -8.78 34.76 -31.26
C PHE A 695 -8.88 33.71 -30.15
N ALA A 696 -9.74 32.71 -30.31
CA ALA A 696 -9.88 31.62 -29.36
C ALA A 696 -8.63 30.73 -29.31
N GLU A 697 -8.03 30.44 -30.47
CA GLU A 697 -6.82 29.61 -30.60
C GLU A 697 -5.56 30.32 -30.07
N GLU A 698 -5.41 31.63 -30.31
CA GLU A 698 -4.35 32.46 -29.73
C GLU A 698 -4.45 32.46 -28.20
N PHE A 699 -5.66 32.64 -27.66
CA PHE A 699 -5.90 32.63 -26.22
C PHE A 699 -5.63 31.27 -25.59
N LEU A 700 -6.19 30.19 -26.15
CA LEU A 700 -6.04 28.84 -25.60
C LEU A 700 -4.56 28.44 -25.57
N SER A 701 -3.80 28.80 -26.59
CA SER A 701 -2.38 28.53 -26.64
C SER A 701 -1.59 29.30 -25.60
N LEU A 702 -1.89 30.60 -25.40
CA LEU A 702 -1.22 31.38 -24.36
C LEU A 702 -1.55 30.83 -22.97
N ALA A 703 -2.83 30.52 -22.72
CA ALA A 703 -3.26 29.93 -21.46
C ALA A 703 -2.60 28.56 -21.20
N LYS A 704 -2.39 27.75 -22.25
CA LYS A 704 -1.70 26.46 -22.12
C LYS A 704 -0.23 26.64 -21.73
N VAL A 705 0.50 27.51 -22.41
CA VAL A 705 1.94 27.74 -22.13
C VAL A 705 2.17 28.50 -20.80
N GLU A 706 1.24 29.36 -20.39
CA GLU A 706 1.30 30.01 -19.07
C GLU A 706 0.97 29.06 -17.91
N SER A 707 0.13 28.04 -18.12
CA SER A 707 -0.28 27.09 -17.06
C SER A 707 0.59 25.83 -16.93
N ASP A 708 1.27 25.43 -18.00
CA ASP A 708 2.14 24.26 -17.98
C ASP A 708 3.55 24.66 -17.53
N ASP A 709 4.00 24.10 -16.40
CA ASP A 709 5.33 24.38 -15.86
C ASP A 709 6.44 23.52 -16.48
N ASP A 710 6.09 22.36 -17.06
CA ASP A 710 7.03 21.41 -17.66
C ASP A 710 6.81 21.27 -19.18
N VAL A 711 7.52 22.10 -19.96
CA VAL A 711 7.56 21.93 -21.42
C VAL A 711 8.37 20.69 -21.78
N GLN A 712 7.74 19.73 -22.46
CA GLN A 712 8.43 18.55 -22.98
C GLN A 712 9.39 18.97 -24.11
N VAL A 713 10.69 18.76 -23.88
CA VAL A 713 11.77 19.09 -24.81
C VAL A 713 12.36 17.82 -25.45
N TYR A 714 12.72 17.92 -26.71
CA TYR A 714 13.34 16.87 -27.52
C TYR A 714 14.37 17.48 -28.47
N GLU A 715 15.17 16.66 -29.14
CA GLU A 715 16.14 17.10 -30.15
C GLU A 715 15.38 17.68 -31.36
N VAL A 716 15.64 18.95 -31.66
CA VAL A 716 14.95 19.70 -32.71
C VAL A 716 15.97 20.37 -33.62
N ASP A 717 15.81 20.15 -34.92
CA ASP A 717 16.52 20.89 -35.97
C ASP A 717 15.82 22.22 -36.23
N LEU A 718 16.52 23.33 -35.97
CA LEU A 718 15.99 24.69 -36.17
C LEU A 718 15.78 25.04 -37.64
N TYR A 719 16.50 24.39 -38.57
CA TYR A 719 16.24 24.56 -40.00
C TYR A 719 14.84 24.07 -40.35
N SER A 720 14.50 22.83 -39.98
CA SER A 720 13.19 22.23 -40.23
C SER A 720 12.04 23.06 -39.63
N VAL A 721 12.18 23.51 -38.38
CA VAL A 721 11.18 24.35 -37.70
C VAL A 721 10.97 25.68 -38.41
N SER A 722 12.06 26.34 -38.80
CA SER A 722 11.99 27.66 -39.43
C SER A 722 11.49 27.57 -40.86
N GLN A 723 11.87 26.52 -41.60
CA GLN A 723 11.39 26.23 -42.95
C GLN A 723 9.87 26.04 -42.96
N ASN A 724 9.33 25.21 -42.05
CA ASN A 724 7.88 25.00 -41.92
C ASN A 724 7.13 26.32 -41.67
N ALA A 725 7.65 27.16 -40.79
CA ALA A 725 7.05 28.46 -40.48
C ALA A 725 7.09 29.43 -41.67
N VAL A 726 8.19 29.47 -42.42
CA VAL A 726 8.35 30.29 -43.63
C VAL A 726 7.42 29.82 -44.74
N ASP A 727 7.35 28.51 -44.99
CA ASP A 727 6.49 27.92 -46.02
C ASP A 727 5.00 28.20 -45.73
N THR A 728 4.59 28.12 -44.47
CA THR A 728 3.22 28.44 -44.03
C THR A 728 2.84 29.89 -44.33
N LEU A 729 3.82 30.81 -44.31
CA LEU A 729 3.61 32.24 -44.51
C LEU A 729 3.92 32.71 -45.93
N TYR A 730 4.31 31.81 -46.83
CA TYR A 730 4.72 32.14 -48.19
C TYR A 730 3.62 32.87 -48.97
N GLU A 731 2.38 32.36 -48.96
CA GLU A 731 1.24 32.98 -49.65
C GLU A 731 0.95 34.39 -49.11
N GLN A 732 1.02 34.57 -47.78
CA GLN A 732 0.81 35.88 -47.15
C GLN A 732 1.90 36.90 -47.52
N ALA A 733 3.14 36.44 -47.68
CA ALA A 733 4.25 37.28 -48.13
C ALA A 733 4.13 37.60 -49.63
N GLU A 734 3.77 36.62 -50.46
CA GLU A 734 3.57 36.76 -51.90
C GLU A 734 2.44 37.75 -52.23
N GLU A 735 1.32 37.74 -51.48
CA GLU A 735 0.24 38.72 -51.62
C GLU A 735 0.72 40.19 -51.46
N LYS A 736 1.78 40.42 -50.69
CA LYS A 736 2.41 41.74 -50.49
C LYS A 736 3.69 41.93 -51.33
N GLY A 737 4.08 40.94 -52.12
CA GLY A 737 5.34 40.91 -52.84
C GLY A 737 6.57 40.98 -51.93
N ILE A 738 6.49 40.47 -50.69
CA ILE A 738 7.61 40.45 -49.73
C ILE A 738 8.46 39.19 -49.97
N GLU A 739 9.78 39.34 -50.06
CA GLU A 739 10.72 38.23 -50.18
C GLU A 739 11.07 37.66 -48.79
N LEU A 740 10.91 36.35 -48.59
CA LEU A 740 11.26 35.65 -47.35
C LEU A 740 12.59 34.91 -47.53
N ASN A 741 13.65 35.37 -46.85
CA ASN A 741 14.97 34.76 -46.95
C ASN A 741 15.33 34.05 -45.65
N LEU A 742 15.52 32.73 -45.74
CA LEU A 742 15.97 31.88 -44.65
C LEU A 742 17.44 31.50 -44.88
N GLU A 743 18.31 31.97 -43.98
CA GLU A 743 19.73 31.64 -43.94
C GLU A 743 20.03 30.90 -42.63
N VAL A 744 20.55 29.69 -42.73
CA VAL A 744 20.81 28.82 -41.56
C VAL A 744 22.20 28.20 -41.70
N ASP A 745 23.00 28.25 -40.63
CA ASP A 745 24.24 27.47 -40.53
C ASP A 745 23.94 25.95 -40.43
N ASP A 746 24.88 25.12 -40.86
CA ASP A 746 24.77 23.66 -40.75
C ASP A 746 24.72 23.22 -39.26
N ASP A 747 24.03 22.11 -38.98
CA ASP A 747 23.95 21.45 -37.66
C ASP A 747 23.43 22.35 -36.49
N CYS A 748 22.34 23.08 -36.72
CA CYS A 748 21.66 23.90 -35.72
C CYS A 748 20.61 23.13 -34.90
N TRP A 749 21.06 22.22 -34.04
CA TRP A 749 20.19 21.41 -33.18
C TRP A 749 20.07 22.00 -31.76
N VAL A 750 18.86 21.92 -31.17
CA VAL A 750 18.54 22.37 -29.81
C VAL A 750 17.67 21.35 -29.07
N MET A 751 17.71 21.38 -27.72
CA MET A 751 16.71 20.69 -26.89
C MET A 751 15.51 21.59 -26.66
N ALA A 752 14.42 21.36 -27.39
CA ALA A 752 13.25 22.23 -27.33
C ALA A 752 11.95 21.49 -27.67
N ASN A 753 10.82 22.18 -27.48
CA ASN A 753 9.54 21.78 -28.03
C ASN A 753 9.40 22.39 -29.44
N GLY A 754 9.51 21.55 -30.47
CA GLY A 754 9.43 21.95 -31.87
C GLY A 754 8.14 22.71 -32.21
N ASP A 755 6.98 22.24 -31.75
CA ASP A 755 5.69 22.89 -32.01
C ASP A 755 5.63 24.33 -31.45
N LEU A 756 6.18 24.53 -30.25
CA LEU A 756 6.23 25.87 -29.63
C LEU A 756 7.20 26.78 -30.37
N LEU A 757 8.37 26.28 -30.76
CA LEU A 757 9.35 27.05 -31.53
C LEU A 757 8.84 27.39 -32.94
N GLU A 758 8.17 26.47 -33.63
CA GLU A 758 7.52 26.74 -34.91
C GLU A 758 6.52 27.88 -34.79
N ARG A 759 5.74 27.88 -33.71
CA ARG A 759 4.80 28.96 -33.42
C ARG A 759 5.49 30.27 -33.03
N VAL A 760 6.64 30.23 -32.35
CA VAL A 760 7.47 31.43 -32.12
C VAL A 760 7.89 32.02 -33.47
N MET A 761 8.42 31.20 -34.37
CA MET A 761 8.85 31.62 -35.71
C MET A 761 7.68 32.17 -36.53
N MET A 762 6.53 31.49 -36.54
CA MET A 762 5.34 32.00 -37.23
C MET A 762 4.89 33.36 -36.69
N ASN A 763 4.90 33.57 -35.37
CA ASN A 763 4.50 34.86 -34.79
C ASN A 763 5.47 35.99 -35.13
N LEU A 764 6.78 35.72 -35.11
CA LEU A 764 7.80 36.72 -35.47
C LEU A 764 7.74 37.05 -36.96
N CYS A 765 7.72 36.04 -37.84
CA CYS A 765 7.66 36.22 -39.30
C CYS A 765 6.34 36.87 -39.74
N SER A 766 5.19 36.45 -39.18
CA SER A 766 3.90 37.06 -39.52
C SER A 766 3.84 38.53 -39.10
N ASN A 767 4.42 38.90 -37.95
CA ASN A 767 4.55 40.29 -37.56
C ASN A 767 5.46 41.07 -38.53
N ALA A 768 6.62 40.52 -38.89
CA ALA A 768 7.54 41.13 -39.86
C ALA A 768 6.84 41.40 -41.21
N ILE A 769 6.12 40.42 -41.76
CA ILE A 769 5.35 40.55 -43.02
C ILE A 769 4.23 41.60 -42.86
N LYS A 770 3.52 41.59 -41.74
CA LYS A 770 2.40 42.49 -41.49
C LYS A 770 2.82 43.96 -41.45
N TYR A 771 3.94 44.26 -40.79
CA TYR A 771 4.40 45.64 -40.56
C TYR A 771 5.35 46.17 -41.65
N SER A 772 5.94 45.30 -42.47
CA SER A 772 6.75 45.72 -43.62
C SER A 772 5.90 46.30 -44.76
N PRO A 773 6.42 47.32 -45.48
CA PRO A 773 5.87 47.80 -46.74
C PRO A 773 5.82 46.70 -47.83
N GLU A 774 5.01 46.90 -48.86
CA GLU A 774 4.99 46.02 -50.03
C GLU A 774 6.34 46.05 -50.76
N HIS A 775 6.72 44.93 -51.41
CA HIS A 775 7.99 44.81 -52.16
C HIS A 775 9.26 44.99 -51.32
N THR A 776 9.24 44.53 -50.07
CA THR A 776 10.38 44.54 -49.15
C THR A 776 10.84 43.12 -48.83
N GLN A 777 11.80 42.97 -47.91
CA GLN A 777 12.36 41.68 -47.52
C GLN A 777 12.20 41.45 -46.02
N VAL A 778 11.91 40.21 -45.65
CA VAL A 778 12.02 39.70 -44.28
C VAL A 778 13.10 38.61 -44.27
N SER A 779 14.06 38.74 -43.36
CA SER A 779 15.17 37.79 -43.23
C SER A 779 15.07 37.02 -41.92
N VAL A 780 15.24 35.70 -42.00
CA VAL A 780 15.37 34.78 -40.87
C VAL A 780 16.79 34.23 -40.92
N LEU A 781 17.57 34.55 -39.89
CA LEU A 781 18.96 34.15 -39.78
C LEU A 781 19.15 33.25 -38.56
N ILE A 782 19.69 32.06 -38.76
CA ILE A 782 20.05 31.13 -37.68
C ILE A 782 21.54 30.90 -37.74
N LYS A 783 22.26 31.36 -36.72
CA LYS A 783 23.72 31.25 -36.63
C LYS A 783 24.14 30.47 -35.40
N ARG A 784 25.10 29.58 -35.58
CA ARG A 784 25.68 28.82 -34.48
C ARG A 784 26.95 29.50 -33.97
N ASP A 785 26.97 29.83 -32.67
CA ASP A 785 28.13 30.40 -31.98
C ASP A 785 28.53 29.52 -30.79
N ALA A 786 29.44 28.57 -31.05
CA ALA A 786 29.97 27.60 -30.09
C ALA A 786 28.90 26.83 -29.28
N GLU A 787 28.50 27.37 -28.13
CA GLU A 787 27.57 26.76 -27.17
C GLU A 787 26.12 27.26 -27.32
N GLU A 788 25.87 28.27 -28.16
CA GLU A 788 24.53 28.84 -28.40
C GLU A 788 24.21 28.93 -29.90
N ILE A 789 22.92 28.87 -30.22
CA ILE A 789 22.39 29.20 -31.54
C ILE A 789 21.56 30.47 -31.42
N CYS A 790 21.95 31.50 -32.18
CA CYS A 790 21.25 32.77 -32.27
C CYS A 790 20.27 32.73 -33.43
N VAL A 791 19.01 33.05 -33.14
CA VAL A 791 17.93 33.18 -34.13
C VAL A 791 17.54 34.65 -34.24
N GLU A 792 17.62 35.22 -35.44
CA GLU A 792 17.22 36.61 -35.73
C GLU A 792 16.13 36.65 -36.81
N VAL A 793 15.07 37.43 -36.58
CA VAL A 793 14.04 37.75 -37.58
C VAL A 793 14.03 39.26 -37.78
N SER A 794 14.39 39.70 -38.99
CA SER A 794 14.51 41.13 -39.33
C SER A 794 13.54 41.56 -40.42
N ASP A 795 12.91 42.72 -40.21
CA ASP A 795 11.93 43.34 -41.09
C ASP A 795 12.40 44.73 -41.59
N GLN A 796 11.79 45.23 -42.67
CA GLN A 796 12.04 46.58 -43.23
C GLN A 796 10.86 47.53 -42.98
N GLY A 797 10.20 47.37 -41.83
CA GLY A 797 9.07 48.16 -41.36
C GLY A 797 9.44 49.55 -40.81
N PRO A 798 8.45 50.31 -40.32
CA PRO A 798 8.65 51.67 -39.81
C PRO A 798 9.36 51.74 -38.43
N GLY A 799 9.84 50.62 -37.90
CA GLY A 799 10.40 50.53 -36.55
C GLY A 799 9.36 50.63 -35.43
N ILE A 800 9.85 50.49 -34.19
CA ILE A 800 9.07 50.52 -32.95
C ILE A 800 9.53 51.72 -32.12
N PRO A 801 8.63 52.67 -31.78
CA PRO A 801 8.94 53.80 -30.93
C PRO A 801 9.54 53.39 -29.57
N ALA A 802 10.56 54.12 -29.10
CA ALA A 802 11.25 53.82 -27.84
C ALA A 802 10.31 53.79 -26.61
N SER A 803 9.21 54.54 -26.63
CA SER A 803 8.19 54.53 -25.57
C SER A 803 7.40 53.22 -25.46
N LEU A 804 7.35 52.42 -26.54
CA LEU A 804 6.61 51.16 -26.59
C LEU A 804 7.48 49.95 -26.24
N LEU A 805 8.81 50.05 -26.39
CA LEU A 805 9.74 48.95 -26.13
C LEU A 805 9.60 48.32 -24.71
N PRO A 806 9.46 49.09 -23.61
CA PRO A 806 9.37 48.50 -22.26
C PRO A 806 8.10 47.69 -22.01
N ASN A 807 7.07 47.89 -22.83
CA ASN A 807 5.78 47.21 -22.68
C ASN A 807 5.50 46.24 -23.84
N LEU A 808 6.39 46.08 -24.81
CA LEU A 808 6.12 45.36 -26.05
C LEU A 808 5.65 43.91 -25.84
N PHE A 809 6.19 43.23 -24.83
CA PHE A 809 5.87 41.84 -24.51
C PHE A 809 4.75 41.68 -23.47
N LYS A 810 4.16 42.78 -22.98
CA LYS A 810 3.00 42.70 -22.09
C LYS A 810 1.76 42.27 -22.89
N PRO A 811 0.81 41.53 -22.26
CA PRO A 811 -0.43 41.17 -22.92
C PRO A 811 -1.18 42.41 -23.44
N PHE A 812 -1.83 42.26 -24.60
CA PHE A 812 -2.81 43.21 -25.14
C PHE A 812 -2.26 44.58 -25.55
N GLN A 813 -0.94 44.69 -25.76
CA GLN A 813 -0.32 45.94 -26.21
C GLN A 813 -0.52 46.15 -27.72
N ARG A 814 -1.02 47.33 -28.08
CA ARG A 814 -1.19 47.77 -29.48
C ARG A 814 -0.33 49.00 -29.73
N GLY A 815 0.25 49.08 -30.92
CA GLY A 815 0.97 50.28 -31.36
C GLY A 815 0.03 51.48 -31.43
N VAL A 816 0.33 52.52 -30.65
CA VAL A 816 -0.44 53.78 -30.65
C VAL A 816 -0.25 54.48 -32.01
N GLY A 817 -1.34 54.77 -32.73
CA GLY A 817 -1.33 55.70 -33.87
C GLY A 817 -1.54 55.14 -35.28
N GLN A 818 -1.93 53.88 -35.48
CA GLN A 818 -2.28 53.35 -36.81
C GLN A 818 -3.79 53.32 -37.08
N PRO A 819 -4.26 53.65 -38.31
CA PRO A 819 -5.68 53.61 -38.67
C PRO A 819 -6.28 52.20 -38.55
N GLU A 820 -7.53 52.12 -38.08
CA GLU A 820 -8.30 50.89 -37.74
C GLU A 820 -8.29 49.79 -38.82
N ALA A 821 -8.04 50.13 -40.08
CA ALA A 821 -8.00 49.18 -41.20
C ALA A 821 -6.73 48.31 -41.25
N LYS A 822 -5.60 48.72 -40.64
CA LYS A 822 -4.31 47.97 -40.70
C LYS A 822 -3.95 47.21 -39.42
N ALA A 823 -4.64 47.45 -38.30
CA ALA A 823 -4.35 46.83 -37.00
C ALA A 823 -5.11 45.48 -36.80
N LYS A 824 -4.78 44.44 -37.57
CA LYS A 824 -5.43 43.11 -37.46
C LYS A 824 -4.76 42.16 -36.42
N GLY A 825 -4.72 42.44 -35.12
CA GLY A 825 -4.19 41.47 -34.14
C GLY A 825 -4.50 41.78 -32.67
N LEU A 826 -4.60 40.74 -31.83
CA LEU A 826 -4.94 40.86 -30.39
C LEU A 826 -3.79 41.35 -29.49
N GLY A 827 -2.56 41.42 -30.02
CA GLY A 827 -1.38 41.74 -29.21
C GLY A 827 -0.95 40.58 -28.29
N LEU A 828 -1.39 39.35 -28.60
CA LEU A 828 -1.05 38.14 -27.85
C LEU A 828 0.15 37.39 -28.42
N GLY A 829 0.47 37.56 -29.71
CA GLY A 829 1.55 36.84 -30.38
C GLY A 829 2.93 37.08 -29.77
N LEU A 830 3.31 38.34 -29.51
CA LEU A 830 4.61 38.65 -28.89
C LEU A 830 4.67 38.25 -27.41
N ARG A 831 3.53 38.28 -26.70
CA ARG A 831 3.45 37.75 -25.33
C ARG A 831 3.66 36.23 -25.33
N PHE A 832 3.05 35.52 -26.28
CA PHE A 832 3.28 34.09 -26.45
C PHE A 832 4.76 33.80 -26.72
N VAL A 833 5.41 34.57 -27.59
CA VAL A 833 6.86 34.44 -27.87
C VAL A 833 7.69 34.59 -26.60
N ASP A 834 7.43 35.64 -25.81
CA ASP A 834 8.12 35.89 -24.54
C ASP A 834 7.96 34.73 -23.55
N VAL A 835 6.73 34.26 -23.31
CA VAL A 835 6.47 33.15 -22.39
C VAL A 835 7.07 31.83 -22.91
N ALA A 836 6.88 31.52 -24.19
CA ALA A 836 7.39 30.29 -24.79
C ALA A 836 8.93 30.22 -24.71
N LEU A 837 9.63 31.33 -24.98
CA LEU A 837 11.09 31.37 -24.86
C LEU A 837 11.55 31.29 -23.41
N GLN A 838 10.86 31.96 -22.48
CA GLN A 838 11.14 31.84 -21.03
C GLN A 838 11.04 30.38 -20.55
N ARG A 839 10.06 29.62 -21.07
CA ARG A 839 9.91 28.18 -20.78
C ARG A 839 11.06 27.33 -21.34
N HIS A 840 11.73 27.80 -22.39
CA HIS A 840 12.96 27.21 -22.92
C HIS A 840 14.23 27.78 -22.29
N GLY A 841 14.12 28.59 -21.22
CA GLY A 841 15.26 29.22 -20.56
C GLY A 841 15.89 30.38 -21.34
N SER A 842 15.19 30.89 -22.36
CA SER A 842 15.64 31.99 -23.23
C SER A 842 14.80 33.25 -23.05
N GLN A 843 15.27 34.37 -23.60
CA GLN A 843 14.55 35.64 -23.56
C GLN A 843 14.60 36.32 -24.94
N ILE A 844 13.44 36.78 -25.39
CA ILE A 844 13.33 37.57 -26.62
C ILE A 844 13.88 38.98 -26.42
N GLN A 845 14.63 39.44 -27.40
CA GLN A 845 15.17 40.79 -27.46
C GLN A 845 14.76 41.46 -28.77
N VAL A 846 14.77 42.79 -28.78
CA VAL A 846 14.42 43.58 -29.96
C VAL A 846 15.39 44.73 -30.15
N ARG A 847 15.88 44.89 -31.38
CA ARG A 847 16.59 46.06 -31.87
C ARG A 847 15.72 46.70 -32.93
N SER A 848 15.36 47.97 -32.75
CA SER A 848 14.46 48.65 -33.70
C SER A 848 14.96 50.05 -34.03
N THR A 849 14.87 50.39 -35.30
CA THR A 849 15.29 51.66 -35.90
C THR A 849 14.21 52.13 -36.87
N GLU A 850 14.29 53.36 -37.38
CA GLU A 850 13.31 53.87 -38.37
C GLU A 850 13.32 53.08 -39.70
N SER A 851 14.34 52.25 -39.93
CA SER A 851 14.50 51.40 -41.12
C SER A 851 14.03 49.94 -40.93
N GLY A 852 13.55 49.56 -39.75
CA GLY A 852 13.12 48.18 -39.48
C GLY A 852 13.31 47.71 -38.04
N SER A 853 12.80 46.51 -37.74
CA SER A 853 13.00 45.86 -36.44
C SER A 853 13.60 44.47 -36.59
N THR A 854 14.48 44.11 -35.66
CA THR A 854 15.08 42.78 -35.53
C THR A 854 14.72 42.21 -34.18
N PHE A 855 14.00 41.10 -34.18
CA PHE A 855 13.73 40.28 -33.00
C PHE A 855 14.72 39.13 -32.95
N TYR A 856 15.33 38.89 -31.79
CA TYR A 856 16.34 37.85 -31.67
C TYR A 856 16.36 37.20 -30.29
N PHE A 857 16.79 35.94 -30.26
CA PHE A 857 16.91 35.14 -29.05
C PHE A 857 17.98 34.05 -29.24
N ASN A 858 18.52 33.54 -28.12
CA ASN A 858 19.56 32.52 -28.12
C ASN A 858 19.04 31.23 -27.48
N LEU A 859 19.40 30.08 -28.04
CA LEU A 859 19.12 28.77 -27.46
C LEU A 859 20.43 27.98 -27.28
N PRO A 860 20.57 27.15 -26.23
CA PRO A 860 21.74 26.28 -26.08
C PRO A 860 21.85 25.28 -27.24
N ALA A 861 23.03 25.21 -27.87
CA ALA A 861 23.31 24.27 -28.95
C ALA A 861 23.52 22.85 -28.40
N ILE A 862 23.14 21.83 -29.19
CA ILE A 862 23.52 20.43 -28.94
C ILE A 862 24.30 19.85 -30.13
N ASP A 863 25.27 18.99 -29.83
CA ASP A 863 25.99 18.18 -30.81
C ASP A 863 25.30 16.81 -30.92
N LEU A 864 24.92 16.42 -32.14
CA LEU A 864 24.32 15.10 -32.44
C LEU A 864 25.29 14.16 -33.14
#